data_AF-F9WQR2-F1
#
_entry.id   AF-F9WQR2-F1
#
_cell.length_a   1.000
_cell.length_b   1.000
_cell.length_c   1.000
_cell.angle_alpha   90.00
_cell.angle_beta   90.00
_cell.angle_gamma   90.00
#
_symmetry.space_group_name_H-M   'P 1'
#
loop_
_entity.id
_entity.type
_entity.pdbx_description
1 polymer ?
#
loop_
_entity_poly.entity_id
_entity_poly.type
_entity_poly.pdbx_seq_one_letter_code
_entity_poly.pdbx_strand_id
1 'polypeptide(L)'
;MNVMRHLDDIANKTVVNNSLEENGCDSMHDLFQKNISGVVFGNVTKSKDKIKEICKKLNETSKNHTCTANRTSVEWLRHRFNITVPEMIERLSKSLVQLMEAEKLVVGTFEDLFVSRREVLCNETRVMNKMNATFDMMGKSDALCEADIKSANALLASADHNITGAKNKSVAALKLVSEAQVVTSGHLKVYSDAHEALGGVKSAENASVIAKGVALELIIKAKSKQKEVGKARSELAAARDEKKSHLETISKNFSSALTSAQSSKNIYNMCNVSSFSTPNVSIYAAEDVFAQLVAVNFSADSTSDDKLLGNCAQKVETLSRLVKEIGVYSSAAIHNASKALQHADAAVQSAKEAEKIAIDVVKSEINKKWSEIRAAKGNMTALSGKVAELEKQRDHLYKNLSAVAELSNKTMNEALVAVRNCTAAAAIATKAMTTVLKTTNETDRVVDANSSCAKAYANVTNEDAAVQRVLSDTEATKAHVEQMHGDVNTSLAVGKSQLDQMKGNFTALSEFTNDGHFASFDSEYFPADINVLKLSLENATKIYTKLRSFPTFNASRIEASLTSFGNVVAGISSNMTIAVAHQKGAADNVTLAETRAKEVEKETRAVLKKALEKQRARLYDTVKQLTEINNKTTALQKEGIAVREGVAAQLKRASAANQRAEDAVTRAVAAEPHAAEATAQYQLTGEAFRSARIEAKHLVKNAAASLRANEEHIKKINANFTYAVKAVSSHHCKTEINVCKSAVACNVTSGLEESLREIQSLTALMNITLEEEALTRLLLSDKNVKELMQETSRRASATEAAAAAALKAAEGSKCTPLYLQLLRAVDNRS
;
A
#
# COMPACT_ATOMS: atom_id res chain seq x y z
N MET A 1 -183.16 18.07 -67.25
CA MET A 1 -181.75 18.52 -67.27
C MET A 1 -181.18 18.39 -65.86
N ASN A 2 -180.02 17.73 -65.69
CA ASN A 2 -179.49 17.39 -64.36
C ASN A 2 -178.66 18.56 -63.80
N VAL A 3 -179.35 19.62 -63.39
CA VAL A 3 -178.83 20.95 -63.02
C VAL A 3 -177.68 20.91 -62.00
N MET A 4 -177.65 19.91 -61.09
CA MET A 4 -176.61 19.79 -60.06
C MET A 4 -175.23 19.43 -60.61
N ARG A 5 -175.12 18.64 -61.69
CA ARG A 5 -173.81 18.22 -62.24
C ARG A 5 -173.06 19.40 -62.87
N HIS A 6 -173.78 20.26 -63.58
CA HIS A 6 -173.21 21.45 -64.21
C HIS A 6 -172.85 22.53 -63.18
N LEU A 7 -173.57 22.61 -62.06
CA LEU A 7 -173.23 23.47 -60.92
C LEU A 7 -171.88 23.09 -60.28
N ASP A 8 -171.61 21.78 -60.08
CA ASP A 8 -170.33 21.31 -59.50
C ASP A 8 -169.14 21.50 -60.47
N ASP A 9 -169.33 21.23 -61.77
CA ASP A 9 -168.27 21.41 -62.78
C ASP A 9 -167.80 22.87 -62.89
N ILE A 10 -168.74 23.84 -62.81
CA ILE A 10 -168.41 25.27 -62.85
C ILE A 10 -167.76 25.74 -61.52
N ALA A 11 -168.16 25.15 -60.38
CA ALA A 11 -167.64 25.54 -59.07
C ALA A 11 -166.21 25.03 -58.78
N ASN A 12 -165.83 23.84 -59.26
CA ASN A 12 -164.60 23.16 -58.82
C ASN A 12 -163.33 23.41 -59.66
N LYS A 13 -163.35 24.28 -60.68
CA LYS A 13 -162.18 24.83 -61.44
C LYS A 13 -161.04 23.86 -61.85
N THR A 14 -161.25 22.55 -61.77
CA THR A 14 -160.19 21.52 -61.93
C THR A 14 -160.19 20.90 -63.32
N VAL A 15 -161.00 21.42 -64.25
CA VAL A 15 -161.01 21.06 -65.66
C VAL A 15 -160.93 22.33 -66.49
N VAL A 16 -160.04 22.35 -67.50
CA VAL A 16 -159.67 23.52 -68.30
C VAL A 16 -160.82 24.04 -69.18
N ASN A 17 -161.92 23.30 -69.37
CA ASN A 17 -163.19 23.78 -69.92
C ASN A 17 -164.35 23.12 -69.13
N ASN A 18 -165.48 23.81 -68.95
CA ASN A 18 -166.64 23.26 -68.22
C ASN A 18 -167.68 22.63 -69.15
N SER A 19 -168.52 21.74 -68.61
CA SER A 19 -169.42 20.91 -69.43
C SER A 19 -170.55 21.66 -70.16
N LEU A 20 -170.80 22.95 -69.90
CA LEU A 20 -171.71 23.76 -70.72
C LEU A 20 -170.98 24.48 -71.87
N GLU A 21 -169.74 24.95 -71.65
CA GLU A 21 -168.85 25.47 -72.69
C GLU A 21 -168.39 24.37 -73.66
N GLU A 22 -168.05 23.19 -73.15
CA GLU A 22 -167.63 22.02 -73.96
C GLU A 22 -168.76 21.50 -74.89
N ASN A 23 -170.03 21.84 -74.63
CA ASN A 23 -171.20 21.47 -75.43
C ASN A 23 -171.80 22.63 -76.26
N GLY A 24 -171.12 23.80 -76.31
CA GLY A 24 -171.59 24.96 -77.08
C GLY A 24 -172.93 25.53 -76.59
N CYS A 25 -173.18 25.45 -75.28
CA CYS A 25 -174.35 26.00 -74.60
C CYS A 25 -174.00 27.35 -73.93
N ASP A 26 -173.25 28.21 -74.61
CA ASP A 26 -172.61 29.40 -74.00
C ASP A 26 -173.63 30.36 -73.36
N SER A 27 -174.80 30.53 -73.98
CA SER A 27 -175.89 31.36 -73.43
C SER A 27 -176.51 30.76 -72.15
N MET A 28 -176.52 29.43 -72.02
CA MET A 28 -176.93 28.72 -70.81
C MET A 28 -175.81 28.72 -69.76
N HIS A 29 -174.55 28.66 -70.18
CA HIS A 29 -173.39 28.86 -69.30
C HIS A 29 -173.40 30.25 -68.66
N ASP A 30 -173.60 31.32 -69.45
CA ASP A 30 -173.70 32.70 -68.96
C ASP A 30 -174.87 32.89 -67.98
N LEU A 31 -176.02 32.25 -68.23
CA LEU A 31 -177.18 32.32 -67.35
C LEU A 31 -176.92 31.62 -66.00
N PHE A 32 -176.24 30.47 -66.02
CA PHE A 32 -175.78 29.77 -64.82
C PHE A 32 -174.75 30.64 -64.08
N GLN A 33 -173.71 31.12 -64.77
CA GLN A 33 -172.65 31.94 -64.19
C GLN A 33 -173.19 33.23 -63.57
N LYS A 34 -174.10 33.97 -64.21
CA LYS A 34 -174.72 35.20 -63.66
C LYS A 34 -175.51 34.96 -62.37
N ASN A 35 -176.23 33.84 -62.27
CA ASN A 35 -177.02 33.52 -61.07
C ASN A 35 -176.19 32.86 -59.95
N ILE A 36 -174.97 32.40 -60.27
CA ILE A 36 -174.00 31.82 -59.32
C ILE A 36 -172.94 32.86 -58.90
N SER A 37 -172.75 33.94 -59.66
CA SER A 37 -171.79 35.02 -59.37
C SER A 37 -172.19 35.76 -58.09
N GLY A 38 -171.55 35.38 -56.98
CA GLY A 38 -171.86 35.84 -55.62
C GLY A 38 -172.20 34.71 -54.64
N VAL A 39 -172.36 33.48 -55.12
CA VAL A 39 -172.57 32.29 -54.30
C VAL A 39 -171.25 31.52 -54.20
N VAL A 40 -170.56 31.66 -53.06
CA VAL A 40 -169.46 30.76 -52.69
C VAL A 40 -170.08 29.38 -52.43
N PHE A 41 -170.06 28.50 -53.42
CA PHE A 41 -170.32 27.06 -53.27
C PHE A 41 -169.10 26.35 -52.64
N GLY A 42 -168.52 26.94 -51.60
CA GLY A 42 -168.19 26.10 -50.46
C GLY A 42 -169.50 25.81 -49.75
N ASN A 43 -169.48 25.12 -48.62
CA ASN A 43 -170.61 25.23 -47.70
C ASN A 43 -171.92 24.50 -48.14
N VAL A 44 -172.40 23.61 -47.27
CA VAL A 44 -173.43 23.94 -46.26
C VAL A 44 -174.78 24.21 -46.92
N THR A 45 -175.68 23.28 -46.65
CA THR A 45 -177.13 23.36 -46.87
C THR A 45 -177.51 23.76 -48.29
N LYS A 46 -177.83 22.74 -49.11
CA LYS A 46 -178.76 22.87 -50.24
C LYS A 46 -180.09 23.40 -49.68
N SER A 47 -180.15 24.70 -49.40
CA SER A 47 -181.38 25.38 -49.02
C SER A 47 -182.33 25.16 -50.19
N LYS A 48 -183.33 24.31 -49.94
CA LYS A 48 -184.36 23.96 -50.91
C LYS A 48 -185.01 25.22 -51.48
N ASP A 49 -184.98 26.33 -50.73
CA ASP A 49 -185.52 27.64 -51.09
C ASP A 49 -184.66 28.36 -52.14
N LYS A 50 -183.32 28.34 -52.05
CA LYS A 50 -182.42 28.93 -53.06
C LYS A 50 -182.44 28.17 -54.38
N ILE A 51 -182.46 26.83 -54.32
CA ILE A 51 -182.59 25.98 -55.52
C ILE A 51 -183.97 26.16 -56.16
N LYS A 52 -185.04 26.32 -55.35
CA LYS A 52 -186.38 26.70 -55.86
C LYS A 52 -186.37 28.05 -56.56
N GLU A 53 -185.64 29.04 -56.05
CA GLU A 53 -185.55 30.38 -56.67
C GLU A 53 -184.83 30.34 -58.02
N ILE A 54 -183.69 29.65 -58.12
CA ILE A 54 -182.93 29.48 -59.37
C ILE A 54 -183.76 28.68 -60.39
N CYS A 55 -184.43 27.60 -59.96
CA CYS A 55 -185.32 26.84 -60.83
C CYS A 55 -186.53 27.66 -61.29
N LYS A 56 -187.10 28.53 -60.44
CA LYS A 56 -188.24 29.39 -60.80
C LYS A 56 -187.83 30.45 -61.84
N LYS A 57 -186.67 31.09 -61.66
CA LYS A 57 -186.10 32.04 -62.65
C LYS A 57 -185.78 31.35 -63.98
N LEU A 58 -185.16 30.17 -63.96
CA LEU A 58 -184.92 29.36 -65.17
C LEU A 58 -186.23 28.97 -65.89
N ASN A 59 -187.33 28.73 -65.15
CA ASN A 59 -188.62 28.35 -65.73
C ASN A 59 -189.38 29.54 -66.34
N GLU A 60 -189.17 30.77 -65.87
CA GLU A 60 -189.75 31.99 -66.44
C GLU A 60 -189.03 32.45 -67.71
N THR A 61 -187.74 32.15 -67.89
CA THR A 61 -186.91 32.67 -68.99
C THR A 61 -186.54 31.65 -70.09
N SER A 62 -186.73 30.33 -69.89
CA SER A 62 -186.19 29.29 -70.78
C SER A 62 -187.00 28.93 -72.03
N LYS A 63 -187.96 29.77 -72.46
CA LYS A 63 -188.80 29.42 -73.62
C LYS A 63 -188.13 29.53 -75.01
N ASN A 64 -186.84 29.88 -75.16
CA ASN A 64 -186.24 30.06 -76.50
C ASN A 64 -184.69 29.96 -76.62
N HIS A 65 -183.99 28.97 -76.06
CA HIS A 65 -182.51 28.87 -76.22
C HIS A 65 -182.05 27.48 -76.72
N THR A 66 -181.24 27.43 -77.79
CA THR A 66 -180.68 26.22 -78.44
C THR A 66 -179.14 26.14 -78.26
N CYS A 67 -178.59 24.95 -78.01
CA CYS A 67 -177.13 24.68 -77.95
C CYS A 67 -176.60 24.07 -79.27
N THR A 68 -175.34 24.34 -79.65
CA THR A 68 -174.86 24.15 -81.03
C THR A 68 -173.85 23.02 -81.31
N ALA A 69 -173.44 22.16 -80.36
CA ALA A 69 -172.38 21.17 -80.64
C ALA A 69 -172.78 19.67 -80.46
N ASN A 70 -172.31 18.83 -81.39
CA ASN A 70 -172.43 17.36 -81.37
C ASN A 70 -171.03 16.73 -81.61
N ARG A 71 -170.17 16.58 -80.57
CA ARG A 71 -168.85 15.88 -80.64
C ARG A 71 -168.98 14.40 -80.23
N THR A 72 -168.18 13.52 -80.84
CA THR A 72 -168.21 12.08 -80.56
C THR A 72 -167.18 11.66 -79.49
N SER A 73 -167.38 10.50 -78.84
CA SER A 73 -166.52 10.02 -77.74
C SER A 73 -165.04 9.79 -78.12
N VAL A 74 -164.74 9.49 -79.39
CA VAL A 74 -163.37 9.22 -79.86
C VAL A 74 -162.52 10.51 -79.89
N GLU A 75 -163.14 11.62 -80.25
CA GLU A 75 -162.48 12.92 -80.29
C GLU A 75 -162.03 13.36 -78.90
N TRP A 76 -162.78 12.96 -77.86
CA TRP A 76 -162.45 13.21 -76.46
C TRP A 76 -161.18 12.49 -75.97
N LEU A 77 -161.00 11.22 -76.35
CA LEU A 77 -159.82 10.44 -75.95
C LEU A 77 -158.52 10.95 -76.59
N ARG A 78 -158.58 11.34 -77.86
CA ARG A 78 -157.39 11.81 -78.60
C ARG A 78 -156.81 13.09 -78.02
N HIS A 79 -157.65 14.02 -77.58
CA HIS A 79 -157.18 15.27 -76.98
C HIS A 79 -156.43 15.03 -75.65
N ARG A 80 -156.94 14.16 -74.78
CA ARG A 80 -156.27 13.87 -73.49
C ARG A 80 -154.92 13.18 -73.67
N PHE A 81 -154.80 12.24 -74.60
CA PHE A 81 -153.54 11.51 -74.84
C PHE A 81 -152.41 12.43 -75.32
N ASN A 82 -152.72 13.43 -76.16
CA ASN A 82 -151.73 14.35 -76.70
C ASN A 82 -151.11 15.31 -75.67
N ILE A 83 -151.69 15.43 -74.48
CA ILE A 83 -151.18 16.33 -73.42
C ILE A 83 -150.37 15.55 -72.37
N THR A 84 -150.81 14.36 -71.95
CA THR A 84 -150.23 13.68 -70.77
C THR A 84 -148.89 12.96 -71.01
N VAL A 85 -148.69 12.37 -72.20
CA VAL A 85 -147.50 11.53 -72.47
C VAL A 85 -146.17 12.31 -72.47
N PRO A 86 -146.05 13.50 -73.10
CA PRO A 86 -144.80 14.26 -73.10
C PRO A 86 -144.31 14.62 -71.69
N GLU A 87 -145.23 14.93 -70.78
CA GLU A 87 -144.90 15.36 -69.41
C GLU A 87 -144.31 14.21 -68.56
N MET A 88 -144.74 12.96 -68.81
CA MET A 88 -144.17 11.77 -68.14
C MET A 88 -142.72 11.51 -68.56
N ILE A 89 -142.38 11.71 -69.84
CA ILE A 89 -141.03 11.47 -70.37
C ILE A 89 -140.01 12.44 -69.74
N GLU A 90 -140.36 13.71 -69.60
CA GLU A 90 -139.45 14.72 -69.03
C GLU A 90 -139.06 14.39 -67.58
N ARG A 91 -140.03 13.97 -66.74
CA ARG A 91 -139.76 13.64 -65.33
C ARG A 91 -138.85 12.42 -65.17
N LEU A 92 -139.04 11.38 -65.98
CA LEU A 92 -138.23 10.15 -65.95
C LEU A 92 -136.77 10.40 -66.34
N SER A 93 -136.53 11.24 -67.35
CA SER A 93 -135.17 11.59 -67.79
C SER A 93 -134.38 12.33 -66.71
N LYS A 94 -134.99 13.28 -65.99
CA LYS A 94 -134.36 14.00 -64.87
C LYS A 94 -133.92 13.07 -63.74
N SER A 95 -134.74 12.10 -63.36
CA SER A 95 -134.39 11.14 -62.29
C SER A 95 -133.22 10.22 -62.69
N LEU A 96 -133.13 9.80 -63.95
CA LEU A 96 -132.05 8.91 -64.41
C LEU A 96 -130.67 9.59 -64.38
N VAL A 97 -130.59 10.87 -64.78
CA VAL A 97 -129.34 11.66 -64.75
C VAL A 97 -128.84 11.85 -63.32
N GLN A 98 -129.75 12.16 -62.38
CA GLN A 98 -129.39 12.31 -60.96
C GLN A 98 -128.86 11.00 -60.36
N LEU A 99 -129.42 9.84 -60.75
CA LEU A 99 -128.93 8.52 -60.34
C LEU A 99 -127.53 8.21 -60.89
N MET A 100 -127.26 8.51 -62.17
CA MET A 100 -125.94 8.32 -62.78
C MET A 100 -124.86 9.22 -62.15
N GLU A 101 -125.18 10.48 -61.84
CA GLU A 101 -124.24 11.36 -61.14
C GLU A 101 -123.95 10.90 -59.70
N ALA A 102 -124.97 10.41 -58.99
CA ALA A 102 -124.79 9.83 -57.67
C ALA A 102 -123.93 8.55 -57.71
N GLU A 103 -124.14 7.66 -58.69
CA GLU A 103 -123.31 6.46 -58.89
C GLU A 103 -121.85 6.82 -59.16
N LYS A 104 -121.59 7.78 -60.06
CA LYS A 104 -120.23 8.25 -60.37
C LYS A 104 -119.51 8.83 -59.15
N LEU A 105 -120.24 9.57 -58.30
CA LEU A 105 -119.69 10.12 -57.05
C LEU A 105 -119.32 9.00 -56.06
N VAL A 106 -120.18 7.99 -55.91
CA VAL A 106 -119.95 6.85 -55.01
C VAL A 106 -118.76 6.02 -55.48
N VAL A 107 -118.67 5.70 -56.78
CA VAL A 107 -117.54 4.94 -57.36
C VAL A 107 -116.22 5.69 -57.15
N GLY A 108 -116.16 7.00 -57.48
CA GLY A 108 -114.96 7.80 -57.26
C GLY A 108 -114.53 7.86 -55.79
N THR A 109 -115.49 7.89 -54.86
CA THR A 109 -115.21 7.87 -53.42
C THR A 109 -114.55 6.56 -52.97
N PHE A 110 -114.97 5.41 -53.51
CA PHE A 110 -114.34 4.12 -53.19
C PHE A 110 -112.93 4.01 -53.78
N GLU A 111 -112.67 4.56 -54.96
CA GLU A 111 -111.33 4.59 -55.55
C GLU A 111 -110.34 5.35 -54.66
N ASP A 112 -110.70 6.57 -54.27
CA ASP A 112 -109.90 7.39 -53.36
C ASP A 112 -109.70 6.69 -52.01
N LEU A 113 -110.74 6.03 -51.48
CA LEU A 113 -110.67 5.32 -50.22
C LEU A 113 -109.72 4.11 -50.30
N PHE A 114 -109.78 3.28 -51.35
CA PHE A 114 -108.82 2.17 -51.49
C PHE A 114 -107.37 2.64 -51.61
N VAL A 115 -107.11 3.72 -52.35
CA VAL A 115 -105.75 4.28 -52.52
C VAL A 115 -105.23 4.84 -51.19
N SER A 116 -106.04 5.66 -50.52
CA SER A 116 -105.68 6.26 -49.22
C SER A 116 -105.39 5.18 -48.16
N ARG A 117 -106.23 4.14 -48.09
CA ARG A 117 -106.10 3.06 -47.09
C ARG A 117 -104.96 2.10 -47.39
N ARG A 118 -104.62 1.91 -48.67
CA ARG A 118 -103.40 1.22 -49.08
C ARG A 118 -102.15 1.97 -48.60
N GLU A 119 -102.12 3.29 -48.76
CA GLU A 119 -100.98 4.10 -48.33
C GLU A 119 -100.78 4.02 -46.80
N VAL A 120 -101.87 3.99 -46.02
CA VAL A 120 -101.84 3.72 -44.57
C VAL A 120 -101.12 2.40 -44.27
N LEU A 121 -101.57 1.29 -44.86
CA LEU A 121 -101.01 -0.04 -44.67
C LEU A 121 -99.49 -0.09 -44.99
N CYS A 122 -99.10 0.58 -46.07
CA CYS A 122 -97.71 0.59 -46.53
C CYS A 122 -96.79 1.45 -45.64
N ASN A 123 -97.31 2.58 -45.15
CA ASN A 123 -96.59 3.41 -44.18
C ASN A 123 -96.36 2.66 -42.87
N GLU A 124 -97.37 1.98 -42.35
CA GLU A 124 -97.29 1.14 -41.14
C GLU A 124 -96.27 -0.01 -41.31
N THR A 125 -96.28 -0.67 -42.47
CA THR A 125 -95.29 -1.71 -42.81
C THR A 125 -93.85 -1.16 -42.83
N ARG A 126 -93.65 0.05 -43.37
CA ARG A 126 -92.33 0.69 -43.40
C ARG A 126 -91.81 1.03 -41.99
N VAL A 127 -92.68 1.53 -41.12
CA VAL A 127 -92.34 1.82 -39.71
C VAL A 127 -91.95 0.54 -38.98
N MET A 128 -92.73 -0.55 -39.13
CA MET A 128 -92.40 -1.86 -38.58
C MET A 128 -91.01 -2.35 -39.00
N ASN A 129 -90.67 -2.24 -40.30
CA ASN A 129 -89.35 -2.63 -40.79
C ASN A 129 -88.22 -1.81 -40.16
N LYS A 130 -88.41 -0.50 -39.94
CA LYS A 130 -87.45 0.35 -39.21
C LYS A 130 -87.30 -0.07 -37.75
N MET A 131 -88.41 -0.41 -37.07
CA MET A 131 -88.40 -0.93 -35.70
C MET A 131 -87.62 -2.24 -35.58
N ASN A 132 -87.84 -3.19 -36.50
CA ASN A 132 -87.08 -4.44 -36.54
C ASN A 132 -85.57 -4.21 -36.73
N ALA A 133 -85.19 -3.39 -37.71
CA ALA A 133 -83.78 -3.08 -37.97
C ALA A 133 -83.11 -2.40 -36.76
N THR A 134 -83.81 -1.49 -36.08
CA THR A 134 -83.32 -0.80 -34.88
C THR A 134 -83.19 -1.75 -33.71
N PHE A 135 -84.16 -2.65 -33.51
CA PHE A 135 -84.12 -3.67 -32.46
C PHE A 135 -82.91 -4.61 -32.61
N ASP A 136 -82.62 -5.05 -33.83
CA ASP A 136 -81.47 -5.90 -34.13
C ASP A 136 -80.14 -5.14 -33.96
N MET A 137 -80.09 -3.88 -34.37
CA MET A 137 -78.92 -3.00 -34.17
C MET A 137 -78.61 -2.82 -32.68
N MET A 138 -79.64 -2.58 -31.85
CA MET A 138 -79.47 -2.46 -30.40
C MET A 138 -78.94 -3.76 -29.78
N GLY A 139 -79.44 -4.92 -30.23
CA GLY A 139 -78.94 -6.22 -29.78
C GLY A 139 -77.47 -6.48 -30.15
N LYS A 140 -77.05 -6.11 -31.36
CA LYS A 140 -75.64 -6.19 -31.77
C LYS A 140 -74.76 -5.23 -30.97
N SER A 141 -75.21 -4.01 -30.72
CA SER A 141 -74.45 -3.01 -29.95
C SER A 141 -74.27 -3.42 -28.49
N ASP A 142 -75.26 -4.08 -27.88
CA ASP A 142 -75.17 -4.61 -26.52
C ASP A 142 -74.12 -5.73 -26.42
N ALA A 143 -74.17 -6.71 -27.33
CA ALA A 143 -73.20 -7.80 -27.39
C ALA A 143 -71.77 -7.31 -27.65
N LEU A 144 -71.60 -6.33 -28.55
CA LEU A 144 -70.30 -5.70 -28.84
C LEU A 144 -69.75 -4.97 -27.59
N CYS A 145 -70.60 -4.21 -26.89
CA CYS A 145 -70.20 -3.53 -25.66
C CYS A 145 -69.67 -4.51 -24.60
N GLU A 146 -70.35 -5.64 -24.39
CA GLU A 146 -69.91 -6.65 -23.42
C GLU A 146 -68.56 -7.28 -23.81
N ALA A 147 -68.38 -7.59 -25.10
CA ALA A 147 -67.12 -8.13 -25.62
C ALA A 147 -65.96 -7.13 -25.47
N ASP A 148 -66.18 -5.87 -25.79
CA ASP A 148 -65.17 -4.82 -25.71
C ASP A 148 -64.82 -4.47 -24.26
N ILE A 149 -65.79 -4.44 -23.34
CA ILE A 149 -65.53 -4.31 -21.90
C ILE A 149 -64.71 -5.48 -21.39
N LYS A 150 -65.02 -6.72 -21.80
CA LYS A 150 -64.24 -7.90 -21.42
C LYS A 150 -62.80 -7.83 -21.92
N SER A 151 -62.61 -7.43 -23.19
CA SER A 151 -61.29 -7.21 -23.79
C SER A 151 -60.50 -6.13 -23.04
N ALA A 152 -61.13 -4.98 -22.76
CA ALA A 152 -60.52 -3.89 -22.02
C ALA A 152 -60.09 -4.32 -20.61
N ASN A 153 -60.92 -5.07 -19.88
CA ASN A 153 -60.54 -5.60 -18.57
C ASN A 153 -59.32 -6.54 -18.64
N ALA A 154 -59.21 -7.37 -19.68
CA ALA A 154 -58.04 -8.22 -19.88
C ALA A 154 -56.76 -7.40 -20.17
N LEU A 155 -56.87 -6.33 -20.95
CA LEU A 155 -55.76 -5.39 -21.19
C LEU A 155 -55.34 -4.69 -19.89
N LEU A 156 -56.30 -4.24 -19.07
CA LEU A 156 -56.01 -3.60 -17.78
C LEU A 156 -55.36 -4.57 -16.79
N ALA A 157 -55.79 -5.83 -16.73
CA ALA A 157 -55.16 -6.86 -15.92
C ALA A 157 -53.72 -7.16 -16.38
N SER A 158 -53.49 -7.19 -17.69
CA SER A 158 -52.15 -7.33 -18.27
C SER A 158 -51.27 -6.12 -17.96
N ALA A 159 -51.84 -4.92 -17.92
CA ALA A 159 -51.12 -3.72 -17.53
C ALA A 159 -50.66 -3.80 -16.06
N ASP A 160 -51.53 -4.26 -15.15
CA ASP A 160 -51.16 -4.48 -13.75
C ASP A 160 -50.02 -5.50 -13.59
N HIS A 161 -50.06 -6.59 -14.36
CA HIS A 161 -48.98 -7.58 -14.37
C HIS A 161 -47.64 -6.96 -14.81
N ASN A 162 -47.64 -6.18 -15.90
CA ASN A 162 -46.43 -5.52 -16.40
C ASN A 162 -45.88 -4.48 -15.41
N ILE A 163 -46.74 -3.68 -14.76
CA ILE A 163 -46.31 -2.73 -13.72
C ILE A 163 -45.71 -3.46 -12.52
N THR A 164 -46.31 -4.58 -12.09
CA THR A 164 -45.80 -5.39 -10.99
C THR A 164 -44.42 -5.98 -11.34
N GLY A 165 -44.27 -6.51 -12.56
CA GLY A 165 -42.99 -6.97 -13.09
C GLY A 165 -41.93 -5.86 -13.13
N ALA A 166 -42.31 -4.66 -13.57
CA ALA A 166 -41.42 -3.50 -13.63
C ALA A 166 -40.95 -3.06 -12.23
N LYS A 167 -41.84 -3.05 -11.23
CA LYS A 167 -41.50 -2.73 -9.83
C LYS A 167 -40.49 -3.72 -9.25
N ASN A 168 -40.76 -5.02 -9.38
CA ASN A 168 -39.88 -6.06 -8.83
C ASN A 168 -38.47 -5.99 -9.44
N LYS A 169 -38.38 -5.82 -10.77
CA LYS A 169 -37.09 -5.64 -11.47
C LYS A 169 -36.38 -4.37 -11.03
N SER A 170 -37.11 -3.27 -10.86
CA SER A 170 -36.57 -1.97 -10.42
C SER A 170 -35.98 -2.04 -9.00
N VAL A 171 -36.66 -2.71 -8.06
CA VAL A 171 -36.15 -2.91 -6.69
C VAL A 171 -34.86 -3.75 -6.70
N ALA A 172 -34.84 -4.83 -7.48
CA ALA A 172 -33.65 -5.67 -7.62
C ALA A 172 -32.47 -4.89 -8.25
N ALA A 173 -32.72 -4.11 -9.30
CA ALA A 173 -31.71 -3.27 -9.95
C ALA A 173 -31.15 -2.21 -9.01
N LEU A 174 -32.01 -1.53 -8.24
CA LEU A 174 -31.58 -0.50 -7.28
C LEU A 174 -30.69 -1.09 -6.19
N LYS A 175 -31.03 -2.26 -5.66
CA LYS A 175 -30.22 -2.95 -4.65
C LYS A 175 -28.81 -3.25 -5.18
N LEU A 176 -28.70 -3.85 -6.37
CA LEU A 176 -27.42 -4.14 -7.03
C LEU A 176 -26.58 -2.88 -7.25
N VAL A 177 -27.21 -1.80 -7.73
CA VAL A 177 -26.54 -0.51 -7.95
C VAL A 177 -25.99 0.06 -6.64
N SER A 178 -26.79 0.08 -5.57
CA SER A 178 -26.36 0.61 -4.27
C SER A 178 -25.19 -0.19 -3.68
N GLU A 179 -25.22 -1.52 -3.77
CA GLU A 179 -24.11 -2.37 -3.30
C GLU A 179 -22.84 -2.14 -4.14
N ALA A 180 -22.96 -2.07 -5.47
CA ALA A 180 -21.81 -1.82 -6.36
C ALA A 180 -21.17 -0.44 -6.11
N GLN A 181 -21.97 0.56 -5.77
CA GLN A 181 -21.50 1.94 -5.54
C GLN A 181 -20.58 2.07 -4.32
N VAL A 182 -20.74 1.19 -3.30
CA VAL A 182 -19.85 1.16 -2.12
C VAL A 182 -18.40 0.88 -2.53
N VAL A 183 -18.20 0.08 -3.58
CA VAL A 183 -16.88 -0.38 -4.02
C VAL A 183 -16.24 0.62 -5.00
N THR A 184 -17.00 1.09 -5.99
CA THR A 184 -16.46 1.87 -7.12
C THR A 184 -16.25 3.35 -6.78
N SER A 185 -16.87 3.88 -5.72
CA SER A 185 -16.63 5.22 -5.15
C SER A 185 -16.67 6.42 -6.12
N GLY A 186 -17.21 6.26 -7.32
CA GLY A 186 -17.27 7.30 -8.36
C GLY A 186 -18.62 7.37 -9.08
N HIS A 187 -18.90 8.53 -9.71
CA HIS A 187 -20.04 8.69 -10.62
C HIS A 187 -19.74 8.00 -11.96
N LEU A 188 -19.83 6.67 -11.96
CA LEU A 188 -19.83 5.92 -13.20
C LEU A 188 -21.10 6.20 -13.98
N LYS A 189 -20.96 6.36 -15.30
CA LYS A 189 -22.09 6.58 -16.22
C LYS A 189 -23.18 5.52 -16.03
N VAL A 190 -22.79 4.26 -15.79
CA VAL A 190 -23.72 3.14 -15.56
C VAL A 190 -24.69 3.36 -14.39
N TYR A 191 -24.29 4.10 -13.36
CA TYR A 191 -25.18 4.44 -12.23
C TYR A 191 -26.20 5.51 -12.64
N SER A 192 -25.77 6.50 -13.42
CA SER A 192 -26.66 7.49 -14.00
C SER A 192 -27.68 6.83 -14.93
N ASP A 193 -27.22 5.95 -15.81
CA ASP A 193 -28.06 5.22 -16.77
C ASP A 193 -29.10 4.35 -16.05
N ALA A 194 -28.72 3.66 -14.96
CA ALA A 194 -29.64 2.89 -14.14
C ALA A 194 -30.69 3.78 -13.42
N HIS A 195 -30.28 4.90 -12.85
CA HIS A 195 -31.19 5.84 -12.20
C HIS A 195 -32.14 6.53 -13.17
N GLU A 196 -31.67 6.89 -14.36
CA GLU A 196 -32.49 7.46 -15.44
C GLU A 196 -33.55 6.45 -15.89
N ALA A 197 -33.16 5.19 -16.11
CA ALA A 197 -34.09 4.11 -16.45
C ALA A 197 -35.15 3.91 -15.35
N LEU A 198 -34.77 3.93 -14.06
CA LEU A 198 -35.70 3.88 -12.93
C LEU A 198 -36.65 5.10 -12.89
N GLY A 199 -36.18 6.28 -13.28
CA GLY A 199 -37.02 7.46 -13.50
C GLY A 199 -38.06 7.23 -14.61
N GLY A 200 -37.64 6.60 -15.71
CA GLY A 200 -38.51 6.16 -16.80
C GLY A 200 -39.61 5.19 -16.35
N VAL A 201 -39.30 4.24 -15.47
CA VAL A 201 -40.28 3.31 -14.88
C VAL A 201 -41.38 4.08 -14.14
N LYS A 202 -41.02 5.00 -13.23
CA LYS A 202 -41.99 5.77 -12.45
C LYS A 202 -42.89 6.63 -13.33
N SER A 203 -42.33 7.27 -14.35
CA SER A 203 -43.09 8.09 -15.30
C SER A 203 -44.12 7.26 -16.08
N ALA A 204 -43.69 6.12 -16.63
CA ALA A 204 -44.54 5.23 -17.39
C ALA A 204 -45.60 4.52 -16.51
N GLU A 205 -45.27 4.16 -15.27
CA GLU A 205 -46.21 3.65 -14.28
C GLU A 205 -47.33 4.66 -14.03
N ASN A 206 -46.99 5.90 -13.71
CA ASN A 206 -47.98 6.95 -13.45
C ASN A 206 -48.93 7.14 -14.66
N ALA A 207 -48.37 7.17 -15.87
CA ALA A 207 -49.17 7.28 -17.09
C ALA A 207 -50.12 6.08 -17.31
N SER A 208 -49.68 4.86 -16.96
CA SER A 208 -50.52 3.65 -17.00
C SER A 208 -51.64 3.71 -15.96
N VAL A 209 -51.34 4.13 -14.73
CA VAL A 209 -52.34 4.25 -13.64
C VAL A 209 -53.41 5.27 -14.00
N ILE A 210 -53.04 6.42 -14.56
CA ILE A 210 -53.98 7.45 -15.02
C ILE A 210 -54.89 6.89 -16.12
N ALA A 211 -54.32 6.29 -17.17
CA ALA A 211 -55.10 5.72 -18.27
C ALA A 211 -56.05 4.60 -17.81
N LYS A 212 -55.60 3.75 -16.87
CA LYS A 212 -56.45 2.73 -16.23
C LYS A 212 -57.61 3.34 -15.47
N GLY A 213 -57.36 4.39 -14.67
CA GLY A 213 -58.41 5.08 -13.92
C GLY A 213 -59.52 5.59 -14.85
N VAL A 214 -59.13 6.26 -15.94
CA VAL A 214 -60.08 6.75 -16.95
C VAL A 214 -60.84 5.61 -17.63
N ALA A 215 -60.15 4.52 -18.01
CA ALA A 215 -60.79 3.36 -18.63
C ALA A 215 -61.85 2.71 -17.70
N LEU A 216 -61.56 2.57 -16.41
CA LEU A 216 -62.49 2.00 -15.43
C LEU A 216 -63.72 2.88 -15.24
N GLU A 217 -63.56 4.21 -15.17
CA GLU A 217 -64.70 5.13 -15.12
C GLU A 217 -65.59 5.01 -16.37
N LEU A 218 -64.97 4.92 -17.55
CA LEU A 218 -65.70 4.76 -18.80
C LEU A 218 -66.42 3.41 -18.87
N ILE A 219 -65.83 2.32 -18.38
CA ILE A 219 -66.48 0.99 -18.27
C ILE A 219 -67.73 1.08 -17.39
N ILE A 220 -67.65 1.76 -16.24
CA ILE A 220 -68.81 1.97 -15.35
C ILE A 220 -69.91 2.75 -16.08
N LYS A 221 -69.54 3.83 -16.78
CA LYS A 221 -70.49 4.64 -17.58
C LYS A 221 -71.11 3.83 -18.73
N ALA A 222 -70.31 3.04 -19.45
CA ALA A 222 -70.77 2.18 -20.54
C ALA A 222 -71.76 1.13 -20.03
N LYS A 223 -71.49 0.46 -18.90
CA LYS A 223 -72.45 -0.49 -18.28
C LYS A 223 -73.76 0.18 -17.89
N SER A 224 -73.72 1.42 -17.40
CA SER A 224 -74.93 2.19 -17.11
C SER A 224 -75.74 2.48 -18.39
N LYS A 225 -75.07 2.94 -19.46
CA LYS A 225 -75.70 3.20 -20.76
C LYS A 225 -76.17 1.94 -21.48
N GLN A 226 -75.49 0.81 -21.30
CA GLN A 226 -75.91 -0.49 -21.77
C GLN A 226 -77.26 -0.89 -21.15
N LYS A 227 -77.44 -0.70 -19.83
CA LYS A 227 -78.75 -0.92 -19.18
C LYS A 227 -79.83 0.00 -19.75
N GLU A 228 -79.51 1.26 -20.04
CA GLU A 228 -80.45 2.18 -20.69
C GLU A 228 -80.83 1.72 -22.12
N VAL A 229 -79.87 1.22 -22.90
CA VAL A 229 -80.12 0.60 -24.21
C VAL A 229 -81.00 -0.64 -24.06
N GLY A 230 -80.75 -1.48 -23.05
CA GLY A 230 -81.59 -2.64 -22.73
C GLY A 230 -83.03 -2.24 -22.42
N LYS A 231 -83.24 -1.20 -21.60
CA LYS A 231 -84.58 -0.68 -21.31
C LYS A 231 -85.28 -0.14 -22.56
N ALA A 232 -84.60 0.70 -23.34
CA ALA A 232 -85.14 1.24 -24.58
C ALA A 232 -85.43 0.15 -25.62
N ARG A 233 -84.65 -0.94 -25.64
CA ARG A 233 -84.89 -2.11 -26.49
C ARG A 233 -86.14 -2.87 -26.08
N SER A 234 -86.40 -3.01 -24.78
CA SER A 234 -87.65 -3.59 -24.27
C SER A 234 -88.87 -2.72 -24.57
N GLU A 235 -88.74 -1.39 -24.45
CA GLU A 235 -89.78 -0.43 -24.86
C GLU A 235 -90.06 -0.53 -26.37
N LEU A 236 -89.02 -0.62 -27.20
CA LEU A 236 -89.14 -0.85 -28.64
C LEU A 236 -89.75 -2.22 -28.96
N ALA A 237 -89.48 -3.27 -28.18
CA ALA A 237 -90.08 -4.58 -28.35
C ALA A 237 -91.60 -4.52 -28.13
N ALA A 238 -92.04 -3.88 -27.04
CA ALA A 238 -93.46 -3.71 -26.73
C ALA A 238 -94.18 -2.89 -27.83
N ALA A 239 -93.61 -1.76 -28.24
CA ALA A 239 -94.15 -0.93 -29.32
C ALA A 239 -94.21 -1.70 -30.65
N ARG A 240 -93.17 -2.47 -30.95
CA ARG A 240 -93.13 -3.36 -32.12
C ARG A 240 -94.22 -4.42 -32.07
N ASP A 241 -94.45 -5.08 -30.94
CA ASP A 241 -95.48 -6.12 -30.81
C ASP A 241 -96.90 -5.52 -30.97
N GLU A 242 -97.15 -4.35 -30.39
CA GLU A 242 -98.39 -3.60 -30.59
C GLU A 242 -98.59 -3.20 -32.05
N LYS A 243 -97.54 -2.63 -32.67
CA LYS A 243 -97.54 -2.26 -34.09
C LYS A 243 -97.77 -3.46 -35.00
N LYS A 244 -97.26 -4.64 -34.63
CA LYS A 244 -97.46 -5.89 -35.36
C LYS A 244 -98.93 -6.31 -35.33
N SER A 245 -99.53 -6.30 -34.15
CA SER A 245 -100.94 -6.61 -33.95
C SER A 245 -101.85 -5.63 -34.72
N HIS A 246 -101.52 -4.33 -34.69
CA HIS A 246 -102.22 -3.31 -35.47
C HIS A 246 -102.10 -3.58 -36.96
N LEU A 247 -100.87 -3.82 -37.46
CA LEU A 247 -100.60 -4.12 -38.86
C LEU A 247 -101.34 -5.36 -39.35
N GLU A 248 -101.37 -6.43 -38.55
CA GLU A 248 -102.13 -7.66 -38.84
C GLU A 248 -103.63 -7.36 -38.94
N THR A 249 -104.17 -6.52 -38.04
CA THR A 249 -105.58 -6.12 -38.01
C THR A 249 -105.96 -5.29 -39.25
N ILE A 250 -105.22 -4.22 -39.55
CA ILE A 250 -105.52 -3.37 -40.71
C ILE A 250 -105.27 -4.11 -42.02
N SER A 251 -104.28 -5.01 -42.08
CA SER A 251 -104.03 -5.86 -43.24
C SER A 251 -105.21 -6.81 -43.48
N LYS A 252 -105.76 -7.42 -42.42
CA LYS A 252 -106.97 -8.26 -42.49
C LYS A 252 -108.20 -7.47 -42.93
N ASN A 253 -108.40 -6.27 -42.43
CA ASN A 253 -109.52 -5.40 -42.83
C ASN A 253 -109.40 -4.99 -44.30
N PHE A 254 -108.22 -4.58 -44.75
CA PHE A 254 -107.96 -4.22 -46.14
C PHE A 254 -108.12 -5.41 -47.10
N SER A 255 -107.63 -6.59 -46.69
CA SER A 255 -107.84 -7.86 -47.37
C SER A 255 -109.31 -8.23 -47.51
N SER A 256 -110.07 -8.05 -46.43
CA SER A 256 -111.49 -8.33 -46.42
C SER A 256 -112.20 -7.40 -47.40
N ALA A 257 -111.84 -6.10 -47.42
CA ALA A 257 -112.45 -5.12 -48.31
C ALA A 257 -112.24 -5.46 -49.79
N LEU A 258 -111.04 -5.93 -50.15
CA LEU A 258 -110.74 -6.42 -51.49
C LEU A 258 -111.55 -7.67 -51.86
N THR A 259 -111.74 -8.56 -50.89
CA THR A 259 -112.49 -9.81 -51.07
C THR A 259 -113.98 -9.52 -51.26
N SER A 260 -114.56 -8.65 -50.42
CA SER A 260 -115.95 -8.19 -50.54
C SER A 260 -116.21 -7.44 -51.84
N ALA A 261 -115.22 -6.72 -52.38
CA ALA A 261 -115.27 -6.10 -53.71
C ALA A 261 -115.02 -7.10 -54.87
N GLN A 262 -115.04 -8.41 -54.61
CA GLN A 262 -114.81 -9.50 -55.57
C GLN A 262 -113.49 -9.38 -56.38
N SER A 263 -112.46 -8.75 -55.80
CA SER A 263 -111.13 -8.64 -56.39
C SER A 263 -110.23 -9.79 -55.92
N SER A 264 -109.69 -10.57 -56.85
CA SER A 264 -108.79 -11.70 -56.57
C SER A 264 -107.32 -11.31 -56.31
N LYS A 265 -107.04 -10.07 -55.87
CA LYS A 265 -105.66 -9.58 -55.73
C LYS A 265 -105.02 -10.00 -54.41
N ASN A 266 -103.76 -10.45 -54.50
CA ASN A 266 -102.95 -10.94 -53.38
C ASN A 266 -102.41 -9.75 -52.54
N ILE A 267 -102.76 -9.69 -51.24
CA ILE A 267 -102.47 -8.54 -50.36
C ILE A 267 -100.96 -8.36 -50.08
N TYR A 268 -100.19 -9.44 -50.11
CA TYR A 268 -98.78 -9.43 -49.73
C TYR A 268 -97.88 -8.57 -50.64
N ASN A 269 -98.35 -8.21 -51.84
CA ASN A 269 -97.59 -7.35 -52.77
C ASN A 269 -98.17 -5.95 -52.95
N MET A 270 -99.17 -5.56 -52.15
CA MET A 270 -99.86 -4.29 -52.38
C MET A 270 -98.98 -3.07 -52.15
N CYS A 271 -97.95 -3.15 -51.32
CA CYS A 271 -97.05 -2.03 -51.07
C CYS A 271 -95.92 -1.87 -52.08
N ASN A 272 -95.76 -2.81 -53.02
CA ASN A 272 -94.67 -2.83 -54.00
C ASN A 272 -95.14 -2.76 -55.47
N VAL A 273 -96.45 -2.76 -55.75
CA VAL A 273 -96.99 -2.78 -57.13
C VAL A 273 -97.37 -1.37 -57.60
N SER A 274 -96.76 -0.86 -58.66
CA SER A 274 -97.06 0.47 -59.23
C SER A 274 -98.43 0.55 -59.93
N SER A 275 -99.00 -0.58 -60.33
CA SER A 275 -100.24 -0.69 -61.13
C SER A 275 -101.45 -1.16 -60.31
N PHE A 276 -101.66 -0.62 -59.11
CA PHE A 276 -102.86 -0.96 -58.32
C PHE A 276 -104.10 -0.38 -59.01
N SER A 277 -104.86 -1.24 -59.69
CA SER A 277 -106.23 -0.89 -60.09
C SER A 277 -107.20 -1.10 -58.93
N THR A 278 -108.00 -0.07 -58.67
CA THR A 278 -109.12 -0.06 -57.74
C THR A 278 -110.17 -1.09 -58.19
N PRO A 279 -110.70 -1.93 -57.29
CA PRO A 279 -111.77 -2.85 -57.63
C PRO A 279 -113.09 -2.10 -57.83
N ASN A 280 -113.91 -2.54 -58.78
CA ASN A 280 -115.24 -1.98 -58.96
C ASN A 280 -116.18 -2.47 -57.86
N VAL A 281 -116.76 -1.56 -57.07
CA VAL A 281 -117.58 -1.89 -55.91
C VAL A 281 -119.06 -1.91 -56.31
N SER A 282 -119.69 -3.08 -56.22
CA SER A 282 -121.14 -3.23 -56.41
C SER A 282 -121.92 -2.53 -55.30
N ILE A 283 -123.08 -1.95 -55.63
CA ILE A 283 -123.95 -1.28 -54.65
C ILE A 283 -124.37 -2.20 -53.49
N TYR A 284 -124.48 -3.50 -53.73
CA TYR A 284 -124.81 -4.50 -52.70
C TYR A 284 -123.66 -4.79 -51.72
N ALA A 285 -122.43 -4.44 -52.07
CA ALA A 285 -121.23 -4.66 -51.25
C ALA A 285 -120.62 -3.35 -50.74
N ALA A 286 -121.15 -2.20 -51.16
CA ALA A 286 -120.61 -0.89 -50.87
C ALA A 286 -120.51 -0.61 -49.36
N GLU A 287 -121.55 -0.93 -48.59
CA GLU A 287 -121.58 -0.69 -47.14
C GLU A 287 -120.51 -1.52 -46.40
N ASP A 288 -120.37 -2.80 -46.74
CA ASP A 288 -119.38 -3.70 -46.16
C ASP A 288 -117.94 -3.31 -46.54
N VAL A 289 -117.69 -3.01 -47.82
CA VAL A 289 -116.39 -2.53 -48.30
C VAL A 289 -116.01 -1.22 -47.63
N PHE A 290 -116.96 -0.31 -47.48
CA PHE A 290 -116.75 0.97 -46.81
C PHE A 290 -116.39 0.78 -45.34
N ALA A 291 -117.17 -0.02 -44.60
CA ALA A 291 -116.91 -0.30 -43.19
C ALA A 291 -115.52 -0.92 -42.96
N GLN A 292 -115.13 -1.86 -43.82
CA GLN A 292 -113.83 -2.52 -43.73
C GLN A 292 -112.66 -1.60 -44.10
N LEU A 293 -112.81 -0.74 -45.12
CA LEU A 293 -111.80 0.25 -45.47
C LEU A 293 -111.68 1.38 -44.44
N VAL A 294 -112.78 1.84 -43.84
CA VAL A 294 -112.74 2.82 -42.75
C VAL A 294 -112.01 2.25 -41.54
N ALA A 295 -112.12 0.95 -41.28
CA ALA A 295 -111.37 0.24 -40.25
C ALA A 295 -109.87 0.05 -40.58
N VAL A 296 -109.39 0.48 -41.75
CA VAL A 296 -107.96 0.58 -42.09
C VAL A 296 -107.47 1.97 -41.74
N ASN A 297 -107.21 2.20 -40.45
CA ASN A 297 -106.77 3.49 -39.95
C ASN A 297 -105.26 3.52 -39.68
N PHE A 298 -104.70 4.74 -39.70
CA PHE A 298 -103.38 4.96 -39.14
C PHE A 298 -103.43 4.64 -37.65
N SER A 299 -102.35 4.06 -37.14
CA SER A 299 -102.13 4.06 -35.70
C SER A 299 -102.06 5.52 -35.23
N ALA A 300 -102.76 5.85 -34.15
CA ALA A 300 -102.78 7.20 -33.58
C ALA A 300 -101.39 7.67 -33.13
N ASP A 301 -100.42 6.76 -33.04
CA ASP A 301 -99.13 6.95 -32.37
C ASP A 301 -97.93 7.06 -33.33
N SER A 302 -98.13 7.31 -34.62
CA SER A 302 -97.02 7.42 -35.60
C SER A 302 -95.91 8.42 -35.21
N THR A 303 -96.25 9.55 -34.59
CA THR A 303 -95.29 10.52 -34.06
C THR A 303 -94.52 10.01 -32.82
N SER A 304 -95.15 9.12 -32.04
CA SER A 304 -94.54 8.47 -30.87
C SER A 304 -93.46 7.46 -31.30
N ASP A 305 -93.75 6.71 -32.38
CA ASP A 305 -92.85 5.70 -32.95
C ASP A 305 -91.53 6.30 -33.46
N ASP A 306 -91.59 7.40 -34.23
CA ASP A 306 -90.39 8.07 -34.74
C ASP A 306 -89.53 8.65 -33.60
N LYS A 307 -90.17 9.15 -32.54
CA LYS A 307 -89.47 9.65 -31.34
C LYS A 307 -88.79 8.52 -30.58
N LEU A 308 -89.44 7.36 -30.45
CA LEU A 308 -88.87 6.17 -29.84
C LEU A 308 -87.65 5.66 -30.63
N LEU A 309 -87.77 5.56 -31.96
CA LEU A 309 -86.69 5.18 -32.85
C LEU A 309 -85.49 6.14 -32.76
N GLY A 310 -85.74 7.46 -32.73
CA GLY A 310 -84.69 8.47 -32.54
C GLY A 310 -83.96 8.34 -31.19
N ASN A 311 -84.71 8.12 -30.10
CA ASN A 311 -84.14 7.88 -28.77
C ASN A 311 -83.30 6.59 -28.73
N CYS A 312 -83.75 5.51 -29.37
CA CYS A 312 -83.00 4.26 -29.49
C CYS A 312 -81.67 4.46 -30.23
N ALA A 313 -81.69 5.16 -31.38
CA ALA A 313 -80.49 5.44 -32.16
C ALA A 313 -79.46 6.28 -31.37
N GLN A 314 -79.91 7.34 -30.70
CA GLN A 314 -79.05 8.20 -29.88
C GLN A 314 -78.39 7.44 -28.72
N LYS A 315 -79.11 6.53 -28.06
CA LYS A 315 -78.57 5.70 -26.99
C LYS A 315 -77.51 4.71 -27.50
N VAL A 316 -77.72 4.10 -28.66
CA VAL A 316 -76.74 3.22 -29.32
C VAL A 316 -75.48 4.00 -29.71
N GLU A 317 -75.63 5.19 -30.29
CA GLU A 317 -74.50 6.04 -30.67
C GLU A 317 -73.66 6.45 -29.44
N THR A 318 -74.34 6.85 -28.35
CA THR A 318 -73.69 7.20 -27.09
C THR A 318 -72.90 6.03 -26.52
N LEU A 319 -73.47 4.82 -26.55
CA LEU A 319 -72.80 3.60 -26.09
C LEU A 319 -71.57 3.27 -26.97
N SER A 320 -71.72 3.36 -28.29
CA SER A 320 -70.63 3.11 -29.25
C SER A 320 -69.44 4.05 -29.04
N ARG A 321 -69.68 5.33 -28.75
CA ARG A 321 -68.62 6.31 -28.44
C ARG A 321 -67.87 5.94 -27.16
N LEU A 322 -68.58 5.59 -26.08
CA LEU A 322 -67.96 5.17 -24.82
C LEU A 322 -67.09 3.93 -25.01
N VAL A 323 -67.56 2.95 -25.79
CA VAL A 323 -66.80 1.71 -26.09
C VAL A 323 -65.51 2.02 -26.85
N LYS A 324 -65.53 2.92 -27.84
CA LYS A 324 -64.31 3.37 -28.54
C LYS A 324 -63.32 4.04 -27.58
N GLU A 325 -63.80 4.90 -26.69
CA GLU A 325 -62.95 5.57 -25.70
C GLU A 325 -62.34 4.57 -24.70
N ILE A 326 -63.10 3.57 -24.24
CA ILE A 326 -62.57 2.47 -23.41
C ILE A 326 -61.41 1.77 -24.12
N GLY A 327 -61.54 1.47 -25.41
CA GLY A 327 -60.49 0.85 -26.22
C GLY A 327 -59.21 1.68 -26.26
N VAL A 328 -59.32 3.00 -26.44
CA VAL A 328 -58.18 3.93 -26.44
C VAL A 328 -57.44 3.93 -25.10
N TYR A 329 -58.17 4.10 -23.99
CA TYR A 329 -57.54 4.21 -22.67
C TYR A 329 -57.01 2.88 -22.15
N SER A 330 -57.68 1.76 -22.41
CA SER A 330 -57.17 0.42 -22.06
C SER A 330 -55.90 0.07 -22.85
N SER A 331 -55.85 0.42 -24.15
CA SER A 331 -54.64 0.28 -24.98
C SER A 331 -53.49 1.18 -24.51
N ALA A 332 -53.78 2.42 -24.12
CA ALA A 332 -52.80 3.33 -23.56
C ALA A 332 -52.23 2.82 -22.22
N ALA A 333 -53.09 2.26 -21.36
CA ALA A 333 -52.66 1.67 -20.09
C ALA A 333 -51.67 0.52 -20.31
N ILE A 334 -52.00 -0.46 -21.16
CA ILE A 334 -51.08 -1.58 -21.43
C ILE A 334 -49.78 -1.12 -22.12
N HIS A 335 -49.85 -0.18 -23.06
CA HIS A 335 -48.67 0.37 -23.74
C HIS A 335 -47.70 1.04 -22.75
N ASN A 336 -48.23 1.87 -21.86
CA ASN A 336 -47.42 2.53 -20.83
C ASN A 336 -46.86 1.52 -19.81
N ALA A 337 -47.64 0.50 -19.44
CA ALA A 337 -47.14 -0.58 -18.58
C ALA A 337 -46.02 -1.39 -19.24
N SER A 338 -46.11 -1.67 -20.54
CA SER A 338 -45.04 -2.32 -21.31
C SER A 338 -43.78 -1.46 -21.40
N LYS A 339 -43.91 -0.14 -21.57
CA LYS A 339 -42.77 0.80 -21.48
C LYS A 339 -42.12 0.78 -20.11
N ALA A 340 -42.90 0.78 -19.03
CA ALA A 340 -42.37 0.67 -17.67
C ALA A 340 -41.54 -0.62 -17.50
N LEU A 341 -42.01 -1.75 -18.05
CA LEU A 341 -41.27 -3.01 -18.02
C LEU A 341 -39.97 -2.94 -18.81
N GLN A 342 -39.96 -2.33 -20.00
CA GLN A 342 -38.75 -2.13 -20.81
C GLN A 342 -37.71 -1.27 -20.10
N HIS A 343 -38.13 -0.16 -19.46
CA HIS A 343 -37.24 0.66 -18.65
C HIS A 343 -36.67 -0.11 -17.46
N ALA A 344 -37.48 -0.96 -16.81
CA ALA A 344 -36.99 -1.80 -15.72
C ALA A 344 -35.97 -2.84 -16.20
N ASP A 345 -36.12 -3.40 -17.41
CA ASP A 345 -35.13 -4.28 -18.02
C ASP A 345 -33.81 -3.56 -18.32
N ALA A 346 -33.86 -2.33 -18.82
CA ALA A 346 -32.67 -1.50 -19.03
C ALA A 346 -31.95 -1.17 -17.71
N ALA A 347 -32.70 -0.90 -16.64
CA ALA A 347 -32.16 -0.69 -15.30
C ALA A 347 -31.43 -1.95 -14.78
N VAL A 348 -32.00 -3.15 -15.00
CA VAL A 348 -31.35 -4.43 -14.63
C VAL A 348 -30.05 -4.67 -15.40
N GLN A 349 -30.01 -4.39 -16.70
CA GLN A 349 -28.79 -4.55 -17.49
C GLN A 349 -27.68 -3.60 -17.01
N SER A 350 -28.03 -2.34 -16.76
CA SER A 350 -27.11 -1.35 -16.20
C SER A 350 -26.61 -1.78 -14.81
N ALA A 351 -27.50 -2.31 -13.96
CA ALA A 351 -27.14 -2.83 -12.64
C ALA A 351 -26.16 -4.02 -12.70
N LYS A 352 -26.32 -4.93 -13.67
CA LYS A 352 -25.39 -6.05 -13.90
C LYS A 352 -24.02 -5.60 -14.38
N GLU A 353 -23.96 -4.60 -15.25
CA GLU A 353 -22.69 -4.03 -15.69
C GLU A 353 -21.99 -3.32 -14.51
N ALA A 354 -22.74 -2.62 -13.67
CA ALA A 354 -22.21 -2.02 -12.45
C ALA A 354 -21.64 -3.06 -11.47
N GLU A 355 -22.32 -4.19 -11.29
CA GLU A 355 -21.83 -5.33 -10.51
C GLU A 355 -20.49 -5.85 -11.06
N LYS A 356 -20.38 -6.04 -12.37
CA LYS A 356 -19.14 -6.50 -13.01
C LYS A 356 -17.97 -5.53 -12.78
N ILE A 357 -18.20 -4.24 -12.97
CA ILE A 357 -17.18 -3.21 -12.72
C ILE A 357 -16.74 -3.21 -11.25
N ALA A 358 -17.69 -3.32 -10.31
CA ALA A 358 -17.36 -3.40 -8.89
C ALA A 358 -16.48 -4.62 -8.57
N ILE A 359 -16.82 -5.80 -9.10
CA ILE A 359 -16.01 -7.02 -8.93
C ILE A 359 -14.59 -6.82 -9.49
N ASP A 360 -14.44 -6.18 -10.65
CA ASP A 360 -13.12 -5.93 -11.25
C ASP A 360 -12.28 -4.93 -10.44
N VAL A 361 -12.90 -3.92 -9.82
CA VAL A 361 -12.22 -3.02 -8.88
C VAL A 361 -11.67 -3.80 -7.68
N VAL A 362 -12.46 -4.72 -7.11
CA VAL A 362 -12.00 -5.56 -6.00
C VAL A 362 -10.82 -6.43 -6.43
N LYS A 363 -10.84 -7.04 -7.63
CA LYS A 363 -9.70 -7.79 -8.16
C LYS A 363 -8.43 -6.94 -8.24
N SER A 364 -8.55 -5.71 -8.76
CA SER A 364 -7.43 -4.78 -8.86
C SER A 364 -6.86 -4.43 -7.47
N GLU A 365 -7.71 -4.16 -6.49
CA GLU A 365 -7.27 -3.85 -5.13
C GLU A 365 -6.65 -5.06 -4.41
N ILE A 366 -7.18 -6.28 -4.62
CA ILE A 366 -6.54 -7.52 -4.14
C ILE A 366 -5.11 -7.62 -4.70
N ASN A 367 -4.94 -7.43 -6.02
CA ASN A 367 -3.64 -7.53 -6.68
C ASN A 367 -2.66 -6.45 -6.21
N LYS A 368 -3.14 -5.22 -6.05
CA LYS A 368 -2.36 -4.11 -5.50
C LYS A 368 -1.90 -4.44 -4.08
N LYS A 369 -2.82 -4.89 -3.22
CA LYS A 369 -2.52 -5.18 -1.82
C LYS A 369 -1.57 -6.36 -1.67
N TRP A 370 -1.72 -7.39 -2.51
CA TRP A 370 -0.76 -8.48 -2.59
C TRP A 370 0.65 -7.99 -2.95
N SER A 371 0.75 -7.12 -3.96
CA SER A 371 2.02 -6.54 -4.40
C SER A 371 2.67 -5.71 -3.29
N GLU A 372 1.90 -4.95 -2.52
CA GLU A 372 2.37 -4.22 -1.32
C GLU A 372 2.94 -5.18 -0.26
N ILE A 373 2.24 -6.28 0.06
CA ILE A 373 2.73 -7.26 1.06
C ILE A 373 4.00 -7.97 0.55
N ARG A 374 4.09 -8.28 -0.75
CA ARG A 374 5.29 -8.88 -1.35
C ARG A 374 6.48 -7.92 -1.29
N ALA A 375 6.27 -6.64 -1.63
CA ALA A 375 7.31 -5.62 -1.50
C ALA A 375 7.76 -5.45 -0.04
N ALA A 376 6.82 -5.46 0.91
CA ALA A 376 7.14 -5.43 2.34
C ALA A 376 7.96 -6.65 2.79
N LYS A 377 7.65 -7.86 2.30
CA LYS A 377 8.47 -9.07 2.55
C LYS A 377 9.88 -8.91 2.00
N GLY A 378 10.02 -8.46 0.75
CA GLY A 378 11.32 -8.20 0.13
C GLY A 378 12.14 -7.16 0.90
N ASN A 379 11.51 -6.06 1.31
CA ASN A 379 12.14 -5.03 2.13
C ASN A 379 12.56 -5.57 3.50
N MET A 380 11.72 -6.35 4.18
CA MET A 380 12.07 -6.99 5.46
C MET A 380 13.26 -7.93 5.34
N THR A 381 13.33 -8.74 4.28
CA THR A 381 14.48 -9.61 4.01
C THR A 381 15.75 -8.79 3.77
N ALA A 382 15.67 -7.71 2.98
CA ALA A 382 16.81 -6.83 2.73
C ALA A 382 17.29 -6.11 4.00
N LEU A 383 16.37 -5.59 4.81
CA LEU A 383 16.68 -4.93 6.09
C LEU A 383 17.31 -5.92 7.07
N SER A 384 16.76 -7.13 7.21
CA SER A 384 17.34 -8.18 8.04
C SER A 384 18.74 -8.58 7.57
N GLY A 385 18.97 -8.63 6.25
CA GLY A 385 20.30 -8.88 5.68
C GLY A 385 21.31 -7.78 6.04
N LYS A 386 20.90 -6.51 6.01
CA LYS A 386 21.73 -5.38 6.43
C LYS A 386 22.11 -5.43 7.91
N VAL A 387 21.19 -5.86 8.79
CA VAL A 387 21.49 -6.05 10.23
C VAL A 387 22.59 -7.09 10.41
N ALA A 388 22.43 -8.26 9.77
CA ALA A 388 23.39 -9.36 9.86
C ALA A 388 24.78 -8.98 9.31
N GLU A 389 24.84 -8.14 8.28
CA GLU A 389 26.11 -7.62 7.75
C GLU A 389 26.78 -6.67 8.76
N LEU A 390 26.03 -5.74 9.35
CA LEU A 390 26.56 -4.82 10.36
C LEU A 390 26.99 -5.56 11.65
N GLU A 391 26.30 -6.63 12.05
CA GLU A 391 26.70 -7.52 13.14
C GLU A 391 28.06 -8.16 12.88
N LYS A 392 28.25 -8.75 11.69
CA LYS A 392 29.53 -9.35 11.29
C LYS A 392 30.65 -8.30 11.27
N GLN A 393 30.37 -7.10 10.75
CA GLN A 393 31.34 -6.01 10.74
C GLN A 393 31.73 -5.58 12.15
N ARG A 394 30.76 -5.39 13.05
CA ARG A 394 30.99 -5.09 14.47
C ARG A 394 31.89 -6.14 15.12
N ASP A 395 31.54 -7.42 14.98
CA ASP A 395 32.28 -8.52 15.63
C ASP A 395 33.71 -8.63 15.09
N HIS A 396 33.88 -8.43 13.78
CA HIS A 396 35.20 -8.37 13.16
C HIS A 396 36.04 -7.20 13.69
N LEU A 397 35.44 -6.01 13.83
CA LEU A 397 36.12 -4.82 14.36
C LEU A 397 36.54 -5.00 15.82
N TYR A 398 35.68 -5.55 16.69
CA TYR A 398 36.04 -5.82 18.08
C TYR A 398 37.18 -6.83 18.20
N LYS A 399 37.16 -7.90 17.40
CA LYS A 399 38.26 -8.86 17.35
C LYS A 399 39.59 -8.20 16.94
N ASN A 400 39.55 -7.33 15.94
CA ASN A 400 40.74 -6.65 15.45
C ASN A 400 41.27 -5.61 16.46
N LEU A 401 40.41 -4.88 17.16
CA LEU A 401 40.81 -3.97 18.24
C LEU A 401 41.50 -4.72 19.38
N SER A 402 41.00 -5.90 19.75
CA SER A 402 41.67 -6.76 20.74
C SER A 402 43.07 -7.16 20.27
N ALA A 403 43.23 -7.50 18.98
CA ALA A 403 44.54 -7.83 18.43
C ALA A 403 45.50 -6.63 18.43
N VAL A 404 45.01 -5.41 18.17
CA VAL A 404 45.81 -4.17 18.29
C VAL A 404 46.25 -3.94 19.73
N ALA A 405 45.38 -4.17 20.72
CA ALA A 405 45.71 -4.04 22.14
C ALA A 405 46.82 -5.02 22.56
N GLU A 406 46.72 -6.28 22.16
CA GLU A 406 47.77 -7.28 22.40
C GLU A 406 49.10 -6.89 21.75
N LEU A 407 49.03 -6.40 20.51
CA LEU A 407 50.21 -5.97 19.76
C LEU A 407 50.87 -4.73 20.37
N SER A 408 50.08 -3.78 20.88
CA SER A 408 50.57 -2.59 21.59
C SER A 408 51.31 -2.98 22.88
N ASN A 409 50.72 -3.86 23.70
CA ASN A 409 51.37 -4.40 24.90
C ASN A 409 52.69 -5.10 24.59
N LYS A 410 52.74 -5.91 23.52
CA LYS A 410 53.98 -6.55 23.08
C LYS A 410 55.05 -5.53 22.68
N THR A 411 54.66 -4.53 21.88
CA THR A 411 55.53 -3.45 21.39
C THR A 411 56.12 -2.65 22.57
N MET A 412 55.30 -2.32 23.57
CA MET A 412 55.74 -1.60 24.77
C MET A 412 56.77 -2.39 25.59
N ASN A 413 56.57 -3.70 25.73
CA ASN A 413 57.52 -4.57 26.42
C ASN A 413 58.88 -4.67 25.69
N GLU A 414 58.86 -4.76 24.36
CA GLU A 414 60.08 -4.75 23.54
C GLU A 414 60.84 -3.42 23.68
N ALA A 415 60.13 -2.29 23.65
CA ALA A 415 60.69 -0.96 23.90
C ALA A 415 61.37 -0.86 25.28
N LEU A 416 60.72 -1.39 26.31
CA LEU A 416 61.22 -1.39 27.68
C LEU A 416 62.52 -2.21 27.80
N VAL A 417 62.61 -3.34 27.11
CA VAL A 417 63.84 -4.15 27.06
C VAL A 417 64.95 -3.36 26.36
N ALA A 418 64.68 -2.72 25.22
CA ALA A 418 65.66 -1.93 24.48
C ALA A 418 66.25 -0.79 25.32
N VAL A 419 65.40 0.01 25.99
CA VAL A 419 65.87 1.15 26.80
C VAL A 419 66.64 0.70 28.05
N ARG A 420 66.27 -0.43 28.66
CA ARG A 420 67.04 -1.04 29.76
C ARG A 420 68.42 -1.46 29.30
N ASN A 421 68.54 -2.09 28.13
CA ASN A 421 69.83 -2.48 27.56
C ASN A 421 70.71 -1.25 27.25
N CYS A 422 70.14 -0.19 26.66
CA CYS A 422 70.83 1.10 26.47
C CYS A 422 71.38 1.64 27.79
N THR A 423 70.53 1.74 28.81
CA THR A 423 70.87 2.34 30.10
C THR A 423 71.95 1.53 30.81
N ALA A 424 71.85 0.20 30.80
CA ALA A 424 72.84 -0.70 31.40
C ALA A 424 74.21 -0.58 30.70
N ALA A 425 74.23 -0.60 29.36
CA ALA A 425 75.47 -0.47 28.60
C ALA A 425 76.12 0.91 28.79
N ALA A 426 75.34 1.99 28.84
CA ALA A 426 75.84 3.33 29.11
C ALA A 426 76.44 3.46 30.52
N ALA A 427 75.78 2.88 31.54
CA ALA A 427 76.30 2.87 32.91
C ALA A 427 77.67 2.18 33.01
N ILE A 428 77.86 1.09 32.27
CA ILE A 428 79.15 0.37 32.22
C ILE A 428 80.24 1.24 31.58
N ALA A 429 79.96 1.92 30.47
CA ALA A 429 80.90 2.85 29.85
C ALA A 429 81.30 3.98 30.82
N THR A 430 80.32 4.62 31.46
CA THR A 430 80.56 5.68 32.45
C THR A 430 81.47 5.18 33.58
N LYS A 431 81.19 3.99 34.13
CA LYS A 431 82.00 3.38 35.20
C LYS A 431 83.42 3.06 34.75
N ALA A 432 83.61 2.56 33.53
CA ALA A 432 84.94 2.33 32.94
C ALA A 432 85.75 3.63 32.83
N MET A 433 85.11 4.71 32.39
CA MET A 433 85.75 6.02 32.25
C MET A 433 86.16 6.62 33.59
N THR A 434 85.28 6.60 34.59
CA THR A 434 85.60 7.18 35.91
C THR A 434 86.68 6.39 36.65
N THR A 435 86.61 5.05 36.61
CA THR A 435 87.47 4.21 37.45
C THR A 435 88.83 3.89 36.82
N VAL A 436 88.88 3.68 35.50
CA VAL A 436 90.11 3.24 34.82
C VAL A 436 90.78 4.39 34.07
N LEU A 437 90.04 5.03 33.17
CA LEU A 437 90.57 6.08 32.30
C LEU A 437 90.79 7.40 33.03
N LYS A 438 90.00 7.68 34.09
CA LYS A 438 89.99 8.92 34.88
C LYS A 438 89.76 10.17 34.00
N THR A 439 88.81 10.08 33.07
CA THR A 439 88.41 11.17 32.14
C THR A 439 86.89 11.21 31.99
N THR A 440 86.37 12.38 31.65
CA THR A 440 84.96 12.63 31.31
C THR A 440 84.73 12.92 29.82
N ASN A 441 85.78 13.17 29.03
CA ASN A 441 85.65 13.74 27.67
C ASN A 441 85.27 12.72 26.57
N GLU A 442 85.10 11.44 26.91
CA GLU A 442 84.82 10.38 25.92
C GLU A 442 83.37 9.87 26.00
N THR A 443 82.52 10.44 26.88
CA THR A 443 81.13 9.99 27.10
C THR A 443 80.14 10.51 26.08
N ASP A 444 80.44 11.58 25.33
CA ASP A 444 79.42 12.31 24.54
C ASP A 444 78.68 11.40 23.57
N ARG A 445 79.38 10.49 22.89
CA ARG A 445 78.74 9.53 21.96
C ARG A 445 77.86 8.50 22.66
N VAL A 446 78.28 7.99 23.82
CA VAL A 446 77.50 7.03 24.61
C VAL A 446 76.27 7.72 25.23
N VAL A 447 76.45 8.94 25.72
CA VAL A 447 75.39 9.76 26.32
C VAL A 447 74.36 10.16 25.26
N ASP A 448 74.80 10.60 24.08
CA ASP A 448 73.93 10.95 22.95
C ASP A 448 73.14 9.74 22.43
N ALA A 449 73.81 8.59 22.28
CA ALA A 449 73.15 7.36 21.86
C ALA A 449 72.13 6.87 22.91
N ASN A 450 72.47 6.96 24.21
CA ASN A 450 71.54 6.62 25.30
C ASN A 450 70.36 7.61 25.39
N SER A 451 70.60 8.90 25.22
CA SER A 451 69.55 9.93 25.16
C SER A 451 68.62 9.69 23.96
N SER A 452 69.17 9.33 22.81
CA SER A 452 68.40 8.98 21.61
C SER A 452 67.54 7.73 21.83
N CYS A 453 68.07 6.73 22.53
CA CYS A 453 67.32 5.54 22.92
C CYS A 453 66.16 5.87 23.88
N ALA A 454 66.39 6.73 24.88
CA ALA A 454 65.36 7.21 25.79
C ALA A 454 64.27 8.02 25.07
N LYS A 455 64.63 8.85 24.09
CA LYS A 455 63.68 9.57 23.22
C LYS A 455 62.82 8.61 22.40
N ALA A 456 63.42 7.58 21.80
CA ALA A 456 62.67 6.57 21.05
C ALA A 456 61.66 5.84 21.95
N TYR A 457 62.05 5.46 23.17
CA TYR A 457 61.12 4.88 24.15
C TYR A 457 59.99 5.83 24.58
N ALA A 458 60.30 7.12 24.79
CA ALA A 458 59.27 8.12 25.09
C ALA A 458 58.26 8.26 23.94
N ASN A 459 58.72 8.20 22.69
CA ASN A 459 57.83 8.18 21.53
C ASN A 459 56.94 6.93 21.52
N VAL A 460 57.49 5.72 21.80
CA VAL A 460 56.66 4.51 21.94
C VAL A 460 55.59 4.69 23.01
N THR A 461 55.94 5.28 24.15
CA THR A 461 55.00 5.53 25.25
C THR A 461 53.87 6.49 24.82
N ASN A 462 54.19 7.53 24.04
CA ASN A 462 53.18 8.46 23.52
C ASN A 462 52.24 7.81 22.51
N GLU A 463 52.79 6.99 21.60
CA GLU A 463 52.02 6.25 20.61
C GLU A 463 51.12 5.19 21.27
N ASP A 464 51.64 4.44 22.25
CA ASP A 464 50.86 3.47 23.03
C ASP A 464 49.74 4.16 23.82
N ALA A 465 50.00 5.31 24.44
CA ALA A 465 48.96 6.09 25.12
C ALA A 465 47.85 6.54 24.16
N ALA A 466 48.18 6.84 22.89
CA ALA A 466 47.18 7.14 21.87
C ALA A 466 46.35 5.89 21.50
N VAL A 467 46.99 4.71 21.35
CA VAL A 467 46.29 3.43 21.16
C VAL A 467 45.34 3.15 22.32
N GLN A 468 45.79 3.29 23.58
CA GLN A 468 44.97 3.05 24.77
C GLN A 468 43.79 4.01 24.87
N ARG A 469 43.96 5.28 24.48
CA ARG A 469 42.85 6.25 24.43
C ARG A 469 41.78 5.80 23.45
N VAL A 470 42.17 5.38 22.24
CA VAL A 470 41.23 4.89 21.23
C VAL A 470 40.52 3.61 21.68
N LEU A 471 41.24 2.69 22.35
CA LEU A 471 40.65 1.49 22.93
C LEU A 471 39.63 1.83 24.02
N SER A 472 39.96 2.77 24.92
CA SER A 472 39.07 3.24 25.98
C SER A 472 37.82 3.93 25.42
N ASP A 473 37.99 4.82 24.44
CA ASP A 473 36.87 5.50 23.77
C ASP A 473 35.96 4.47 23.09
N THR A 474 36.54 3.45 22.47
CA THR A 474 35.77 2.39 21.82
C THR A 474 35.02 1.51 22.84
N GLU A 475 35.64 1.15 23.96
CA GLU A 475 34.97 0.38 25.02
C GLU A 475 33.82 1.19 25.65
N ALA A 476 33.98 2.51 25.82
CA ALA A 476 32.90 3.38 26.27
C ALA A 476 31.71 3.42 25.28
N THR A 477 31.99 3.34 23.97
CA THR A 477 30.92 3.28 22.96
C THR A 477 30.25 1.90 22.82
N LYS A 478 30.86 0.83 23.33
CA LYS A 478 30.36 -0.54 23.18
C LYS A 478 28.95 -0.75 23.76
N ALA A 479 28.68 -0.20 24.93
CA ALA A 479 27.34 -0.26 25.53
C ALA A 479 26.30 0.47 24.66
N HIS A 480 26.69 1.58 24.05
CA HIS A 480 25.83 2.31 23.11
C HIS A 480 25.59 1.49 21.83
N VAL A 481 26.60 0.79 21.30
CA VAL A 481 26.48 -0.10 20.14
C VAL A 481 25.50 -1.25 20.43
N GLU A 482 25.60 -1.87 21.60
CA GLU A 482 24.71 -2.96 22.02
C GLU A 482 23.27 -2.47 22.20
N GLN A 483 23.07 -1.29 22.76
CA GLN A 483 21.75 -0.66 22.83
C GLN A 483 21.16 -0.43 21.43
N MET A 484 21.92 0.17 20.52
CA MET A 484 21.49 0.43 19.14
C MET A 484 21.16 -0.86 18.38
N HIS A 485 21.95 -1.92 18.60
CA HIS A 485 21.69 -3.25 18.07
C HIS A 485 20.37 -3.84 18.61
N GLY A 486 20.11 -3.69 19.91
CA GLY A 486 18.84 -4.07 20.54
C GLY A 486 17.64 -3.30 19.98
N ASP A 487 17.78 -2.00 19.76
CA ASP A 487 16.74 -1.14 19.19
C ASP A 487 16.40 -1.51 17.73
N VAL A 488 17.43 -1.83 16.94
CA VAL A 488 17.27 -2.35 15.57
C VAL A 488 16.52 -3.68 15.59
N ASN A 489 16.92 -4.63 16.44
CA ASN A 489 16.28 -5.94 16.54
C ASN A 489 14.83 -5.83 17.02
N THR A 490 14.56 -4.94 17.97
CA THR A 490 13.19 -4.65 18.42
C THR A 490 12.35 -4.08 17.29
N SER A 491 12.88 -3.12 16.53
CA SER A 491 12.19 -2.54 15.37
C SER A 491 11.95 -3.58 14.26
N LEU A 492 12.91 -4.47 14.02
CA LEU A 492 12.79 -5.58 13.07
C LEU A 492 11.72 -6.59 13.52
N ALA A 493 11.66 -6.92 14.80
CA ALA A 493 10.64 -7.80 15.36
C ALA A 493 9.23 -7.21 15.22
N VAL A 494 9.08 -5.90 15.50
CA VAL A 494 7.83 -5.16 15.28
C VAL A 494 7.45 -5.18 13.79
N GLY A 495 8.38 -4.90 12.89
CA GLY A 495 8.15 -4.97 11.45
C GLY A 495 7.75 -6.36 10.96
N LYS A 496 8.38 -7.41 11.49
CA LYS A 496 8.03 -8.81 11.18
C LYS A 496 6.63 -9.16 11.67
N SER A 497 6.28 -8.76 12.89
CA SER A 497 4.93 -8.95 13.44
C SER A 497 3.87 -8.22 12.60
N GLN A 498 4.13 -6.98 12.18
CA GLN A 498 3.24 -6.24 11.28
C GLN A 498 3.08 -6.95 9.93
N LEU A 499 4.17 -7.41 9.32
CA LEU A 499 4.12 -8.15 8.05
C LEU A 499 3.33 -9.46 8.20
N ASP A 500 3.55 -10.21 9.27
CA ASP A 500 2.83 -11.47 9.52
C ASP A 500 1.35 -11.22 9.83
N GLN A 501 1.01 -10.13 10.52
CA GLN A 501 -0.38 -9.68 10.68
C GLN A 501 -1.01 -9.33 9.33
N MET A 502 -0.30 -8.62 8.45
CA MET A 502 -0.80 -8.31 7.10
C MET A 502 -1.03 -9.58 6.27
N LYS A 503 -0.12 -10.56 6.31
CA LYS A 503 -0.29 -11.87 5.65
C LYS A 503 -1.46 -12.65 6.22
N GLY A 504 -1.61 -12.66 7.56
CA GLY A 504 -2.73 -13.32 8.25
C GLY A 504 -4.06 -12.70 7.85
N ASN A 505 -4.14 -11.37 7.87
CA ASN A 505 -5.33 -10.63 7.43
C ASN A 505 -5.65 -10.88 5.95
N PHE A 506 -4.64 -10.93 5.07
CA PHE A 506 -4.83 -11.24 3.65
C PHE A 506 -5.32 -12.67 3.44
N THR A 507 -4.70 -13.65 4.11
CA THR A 507 -5.12 -15.06 4.08
C THR A 507 -6.56 -15.21 4.58
N ALA A 508 -6.95 -14.47 5.62
CA ALA A 508 -8.31 -14.48 6.15
C ALA A 508 -9.38 -13.98 5.16
N LEU A 509 -9.01 -13.30 4.07
CA LEU A 509 -9.98 -12.92 3.02
C LEU A 509 -10.58 -14.15 2.30
N SER A 510 -9.96 -15.33 2.44
CA SER A 510 -10.48 -16.59 1.88
C SER A 510 -11.81 -17.03 2.44
N GLU A 511 -12.19 -16.57 3.63
CA GLU A 511 -13.51 -16.84 4.20
C GLU A 511 -14.66 -16.28 3.35
N PHE A 512 -14.37 -15.29 2.49
CA PHE A 512 -15.35 -14.66 1.59
C PHE A 512 -15.33 -15.22 0.17
N THR A 513 -14.50 -16.23 -0.12
CA THR A 513 -14.44 -16.88 -1.43
C THR A 513 -15.07 -18.26 -1.38
N ASN A 514 -15.95 -18.56 -2.34
CA ASN A 514 -16.76 -19.79 -2.37
C ASN A 514 -15.92 -21.08 -2.44
N ASP A 515 -14.67 -21.00 -2.90
CA ASP A 515 -13.76 -22.15 -3.03
C ASP A 515 -12.71 -22.22 -1.90
N GLY A 516 -12.76 -21.32 -0.90
CA GLY A 516 -11.86 -21.34 0.28
C GLY A 516 -10.37 -21.14 -0.01
N HIS A 517 -9.98 -20.84 -1.25
CA HIS A 517 -8.59 -20.75 -1.68
C HIS A 517 -8.23 -19.33 -2.15
N PHE A 518 -7.92 -18.43 -1.21
CA PHE A 518 -6.72 -17.62 -1.45
C PHE A 518 -5.57 -18.54 -1.10
N ALA A 519 -4.68 -18.82 -2.05
CA ALA A 519 -3.49 -19.59 -1.75
C ALA A 519 -2.78 -18.98 -0.54
N SER A 520 -2.28 -19.84 0.36
CA SER A 520 -1.39 -19.41 1.42
C SER A 520 -0.30 -18.50 0.84
N PHE A 521 -0.08 -17.36 1.51
CA PHE A 521 0.91 -16.35 1.09
C PHE A 521 2.32 -16.96 0.91
N ASP A 522 2.59 -18.11 1.53
CA ASP A 522 3.89 -18.79 1.47
C ASP A 522 4.10 -19.68 0.25
N SER A 523 3.12 -19.79 -0.67
CA SER A 523 3.37 -20.43 -1.97
C SER A 523 4.22 -19.53 -2.88
N GLU A 524 5.33 -20.06 -3.42
CA GLU A 524 6.27 -19.32 -4.31
C GLU A 524 5.62 -18.80 -5.60
N TYR A 525 4.45 -19.34 -5.94
CA TYR A 525 3.65 -18.92 -7.07
C TYR A 525 2.42 -18.16 -6.57
N PHE A 526 2.23 -16.93 -7.06
CA PHE A 526 0.90 -16.31 -7.03
C PHE A 526 -0.05 -17.32 -7.70
N PRO A 527 -1.18 -17.69 -7.09
CA PRO A 527 -2.19 -18.41 -7.85
C PRO A 527 -2.60 -17.46 -8.97
N ALA A 528 -2.12 -17.76 -10.17
CA ALA A 528 -2.27 -16.90 -11.35
C ALA A 528 -3.73 -16.59 -11.66
N ASP A 529 -4.65 -17.38 -11.10
CA ASP A 529 -6.07 -17.11 -11.06
C ASP A 529 -6.57 -17.30 -9.63
N ILE A 530 -6.63 -16.22 -8.84
CA ILE A 530 -7.71 -16.17 -7.85
C ILE A 530 -8.96 -16.31 -8.71
N ASN A 531 -9.67 -17.42 -8.57
CA ASN A 531 -10.87 -17.71 -9.35
C ASN A 531 -12.03 -16.83 -8.84
N VAL A 532 -11.83 -15.51 -8.87
CA VAL A 532 -12.80 -14.46 -8.53
C VAL A 532 -13.96 -14.46 -9.55
N LEU A 533 -13.90 -15.33 -10.57
CA LEU A 533 -14.97 -15.53 -11.55
C LEU A 533 -16.33 -15.89 -10.92
N LYS A 534 -16.37 -16.30 -9.64
CA LYS A 534 -17.61 -16.56 -8.88
C LYS A 534 -17.78 -15.71 -7.60
N LEU A 535 -17.16 -14.53 -7.53
CA LEU A 535 -17.34 -13.64 -6.38
C LEU A 535 -18.69 -12.93 -6.46
N SER A 536 -19.56 -13.13 -5.46
CA SER A 536 -20.78 -12.34 -5.34
C SER A 536 -20.46 -10.89 -4.98
N LEU A 537 -21.31 -9.95 -5.39
CA LEU A 537 -21.16 -8.53 -5.07
C LEU A 537 -21.09 -8.26 -3.55
N GLU A 538 -21.86 -9.02 -2.77
CA GLU A 538 -21.85 -8.96 -1.30
C GLU A 538 -20.46 -9.32 -0.74
N ASN A 539 -19.88 -10.42 -1.19
CA ASN A 539 -18.55 -10.85 -0.76
C ASN A 539 -17.46 -9.90 -1.28
N ALA A 540 -17.61 -9.37 -2.50
CA ALA A 540 -16.72 -8.35 -3.04
C ALA A 540 -16.67 -7.10 -2.15
N THR A 541 -17.84 -6.64 -1.69
CA THR A 541 -17.93 -5.47 -0.80
C THR A 541 -17.26 -5.71 0.56
N LYS A 542 -17.45 -6.90 1.15
CA LYS A 542 -16.79 -7.30 2.40
C LYS A 542 -15.26 -7.35 2.24
N ILE A 543 -14.77 -7.96 1.16
CA ILE A 543 -13.34 -8.02 0.84
C ILE A 543 -12.76 -6.62 0.66
N TYR A 544 -13.40 -5.77 -0.15
CA TYR A 544 -12.94 -4.41 -0.41
C TYR A 544 -12.82 -3.58 0.87
N THR A 545 -13.81 -3.68 1.76
CA THR A 545 -13.81 -2.98 3.05
C THR A 545 -12.66 -3.45 3.94
N LYS A 546 -12.43 -4.77 4.03
CA LYS A 546 -11.30 -5.32 4.79
C LYS A 546 -9.95 -4.94 4.20
N LEU A 547 -9.79 -4.95 2.88
CA LEU A 547 -8.53 -4.56 2.22
C LEU A 547 -8.13 -3.12 2.56
N ARG A 548 -9.10 -2.19 2.64
CA ARG A 548 -8.85 -0.80 3.05
C ARG A 548 -8.48 -0.65 4.52
N SER A 549 -8.91 -1.56 5.40
CA SER A 549 -8.52 -1.54 6.81
C SER A 549 -7.16 -2.16 7.08
N PHE A 550 -6.47 -2.67 6.06
CA PHE A 550 -5.14 -3.25 6.27
C PHE A 550 -4.14 -2.15 6.60
N PRO A 551 -3.36 -2.30 7.69
CA PRO A 551 -2.31 -1.35 8.02
C PRO A 551 -1.28 -1.31 6.87
N THR A 552 -0.74 -0.13 6.61
CA THR A 552 0.41 0.04 5.71
C THR A 552 1.68 -0.37 6.43
N PHE A 553 2.51 -1.19 5.78
CA PHE A 553 3.82 -1.53 6.28
C PHE A 553 4.71 -0.28 6.34
N ASN A 554 5.29 0.01 7.51
CA ASN A 554 6.14 1.19 7.70
C ASN A 554 7.57 0.78 8.09
N ALA A 555 8.49 0.88 7.14
CA ALA A 555 9.90 0.55 7.33
C ALA A 555 10.71 1.67 7.99
N SER A 556 10.19 2.90 8.08
CA SER A 556 11.00 4.09 8.39
C SER A 556 11.70 4.01 9.74
N ARG A 557 11.06 3.41 10.74
CA ARG A 557 11.66 3.20 12.06
C ARG A 557 12.83 2.21 12.00
N ILE A 558 12.70 1.13 11.22
CA ILE A 558 13.76 0.14 11.04
C ILE A 558 14.94 0.78 10.30
N GLU A 559 14.68 1.54 9.24
CA GLU A 559 15.69 2.25 8.46
C GLU A 559 16.44 3.30 9.29
N ALA A 560 15.73 4.06 10.11
CA ALA A 560 16.33 5.03 11.03
C ALA A 560 17.25 4.34 12.05
N SER A 561 16.77 3.27 12.70
CA SER A 561 17.58 2.49 13.64
C SER A 561 18.81 1.86 12.96
N LEU A 562 18.66 1.31 11.75
CA LEU A 562 19.75 0.74 10.96
C LEU A 562 20.81 1.79 10.60
N THR A 563 20.37 2.98 10.19
CA THR A 563 21.26 4.09 9.84
C THR A 563 22.10 4.48 11.06
N SER A 564 21.45 4.65 12.21
CA SER A 564 22.15 4.99 13.45
C SER A 564 23.10 3.87 13.91
N PHE A 565 22.71 2.59 13.81
CA PHE A 565 23.60 1.46 14.11
C PHE A 565 24.81 1.43 13.16
N GLY A 566 24.59 1.65 11.86
CA GLY A 566 25.64 1.75 10.85
C GLY A 566 26.64 2.88 11.12
N ASN A 567 26.16 4.06 11.53
CA ASN A 567 27.02 5.20 11.87
C ASN A 567 27.95 4.88 13.05
N VAL A 568 27.45 4.19 14.07
CA VAL A 568 28.27 3.80 15.24
C VAL A 568 29.30 2.74 14.86
N VAL A 569 28.92 1.73 14.06
CA VAL A 569 29.86 0.71 13.54
C VAL A 569 30.95 1.35 12.67
N ALA A 570 30.60 2.34 11.83
CA ALA A 570 31.57 3.11 11.05
C ALA A 570 32.52 3.92 11.95
N GLY A 571 32.02 4.47 13.06
CA GLY A 571 32.85 5.12 14.08
C GLY A 571 33.90 4.18 14.67
N ILE A 572 33.52 2.94 15.02
CA ILE A 572 34.46 1.92 15.49
C ILE A 572 35.51 1.60 14.42
N SER A 573 35.11 1.51 13.15
CA SER A 573 36.05 1.28 12.03
C SER A 573 37.07 2.41 11.88
N SER A 574 36.63 3.66 12.03
CA SER A 574 37.52 4.82 12.05
C SER A 574 38.51 4.75 13.22
N ASN A 575 38.02 4.44 14.42
CA ASN A 575 38.86 4.25 15.61
C ASN A 575 39.90 3.14 15.40
N MET A 576 39.50 1.99 14.84
CA MET A 576 40.42 0.91 14.51
C MET A 576 41.55 1.38 13.58
N THR A 577 41.22 2.18 12.56
CA THR A 577 42.23 2.72 11.62
C THR A 577 43.22 3.62 12.34
N ILE A 578 42.74 4.47 13.25
CA ILE A 578 43.58 5.36 14.07
C ILE A 578 44.49 4.52 15.00
N ALA A 579 43.95 3.51 15.68
CA ALA A 579 44.71 2.63 16.56
C ALA A 579 45.82 1.87 15.83
N VAL A 580 45.55 1.35 14.62
CA VAL A 580 46.56 0.68 13.78
C VAL A 580 47.68 1.63 13.39
N ALA A 581 47.35 2.88 13.02
CA ALA A 581 48.36 3.87 12.64
C ALA A 581 49.31 4.19 13.81
N HIS A 582 48.77 4.41 15.01
CA HIS A 582 49.59 4.64 16.21
C HIS A 582 50.38 3.40 16.62
N GLN A 583 49.80 2.20 16.54
CA GLN A 583 50.53 0.95 16.80
C GLN A 583 51.72 0.79 15.84
N LYS A 584 51.55 1.11 14.55
CA LYS A 584 52.64 1.11 13.59
C LYS A 584 53.73 2.13 13.97
N GLY A 585 53.34 3.34 14.34
CA GLY A 585 54.26 4.36 14.86
C GLY A 585 55.04 3.89 16.09
N ALA A 586 54.41 3.16 17.01
CA ALA A 586 55.07 2.55 18.15
C ALA A 586 56.10 1.49 17.71
N ALA A 587 55.74 0.58 16.79
CA ALA A 587 56.63 -0.46 16.29
C ALA A 587 57.88 0.10 15.56
N ASP A 588 57.70 1.16 14.78
CA ASP A 588 58.82 1.85 14.11
C ASP A 588 59.78 2.48 15.15
N ASN A 589 59.24 3.06 16.22
CA ASN A 589 60.06 3.62 17.31
C ASN A 589 60.76 2.53 18.17
N VAL A 590 60.16 1.35 18.35
CA VAL A 590 60.84 0.19 18.97
C VAL A 590 62.06 -0.21 18.16
N THR A 591 61.91 -0.35 16.84
CA THR A 591 63.01 -0.69 15.94
C THR A 591 64.15 0.34 16.02
N LEU A 592 63.80 1.62 16.15
CA LEU A 592 64.76 2.69 16.40
C LEU A 592 65.46 2.52 17.77
N ALA A 593 64.72 2.26 18.84
CA ALA A 593 65.27 2.04 20.18
C ALA A 593 66.24 0.84 20.21
N GLU A 594 65.90 -0.28 19.58
CA GLU A 594 66.78 -1.45 19.45
C GLU A 594 68.06 -1.12 18.68
N THR A 595 67.95 -0.35 17.60
CA THR A 595 69.10 0.08 16.81
C THR A 595 70.04 0.95 17.65
N ARG A 596 69.48 1.88 18.45
CA ARG A 596 70.27 2.71 19.37
C ARG A 596 70.86 1.90 20.52
N ALA A 597 70.19 0.86 21.01
CA ALA A 597 70.75 -0.05 22.02
C ALA A 597 72.01 -0.75 21.53
N LYS A 598 71.99 -1.25 20.29
CA LYS A 598 73.17 -1.86 19.66
C LYS A 598 74.30 -0.84 19.45
N GLU A 599 73.96 0.41 19.15
CA GLU A 599 74.93 1.50 19.00
C GLU A 599 75.60 1.84 20.35
N VAL A 600 74.81 2.00 21.43
CA VAL A 600 75.35 2.21 22.78
C VAL A 600 76.27 1.06 23.18
N GLU A 601 75.86 -0.19 22.96
CA GLU A 601 76.69 -1.36 23.26
C GLU A 601 78.03 -1.31 22.51
N LYS A 602 78.00 -0.99 21.21
CA LYS A 602 79.20 -0.87 20.38
C LYS A 602 80.15 0.20 20.89
N GLU A 603 79.63 1.38 21.24
CA GLU A 603 80.43 2.47 21.81
C GLU A 603 80.99 2.08 23.19
N THR A 604 80.21 1.43 24.05
CA THR A 604 80.69 0.90 25.35
C THR A 604 81.85 -0.10 25.16
N ARG A 605 81.78 -0.99 24.17
CA ARG A 605 82.89 -1.90 23.83
C ARG A 605 84.15 -1.15 23.43
N ALA A 606 84.02 -0.05 22.69
CA ALA A 606 85.15 0.80 22.32
C ALA A 606 85.78 1.47 23.55
N VAL A 607 84.96 1.94 24.49
CA VAL A 607 85.42 2.52 25.77
C VAL A 607 86.18 1.49 26.60
N LEU A 608 85.65 0.27 26.73
CA LEU A 608 86.32 -0.82 27.46
C LEU A 608 87.66 -1.19 26.79
N LYS A 609 87.74 -1.17 25.46
CA LYS A 609 89.02 -1.40 24.75
C LYS A 609 90.06 -0.33 25.12
N LYS A 610 89.68 0.95 25.11
CA LYS A 610 90.57 2.04 25.55
C LYS A 610 90.99 1.88 27.01
N ALA A 611 90.05 1.48 27.89
CA ALA A 611 90.34 1.23 29.30
C ALA A 611 91.39 0.12 29.49
N LEU A 612 91.26 -0.97 28.74
CA LEU A 612 92.22 -2.07 28.71
C LEU A 612 93.61 -1.61 28.20
N GLU A 613 93.65 -0.81 27.13
CA GLU A 613 94.91 -0.24 26.61
C GLU A 613 95.59 0.70 27.62
N LYS A 614 94.82 1.48 28.39
CA LYS A 614 95.35 2.34 29.45
C LYS A 614 95.91 1.53 30.61
N GLN A 615 95.25 0.45 31.02
CA GLN A 615 95.76 -0.48 32.04
C GLN A 615 97.07 -1.13 31.58
N ARG A 616 97.17 -1.57 30.32
CA ARG A 616 98.42 -2.09 29.75
C ARG A 616 99.56 -1.09 29.89
N ALA A 617 99.35 0.16 29.48
CA ALA A 617 100.39 1.19 29.52
C ALA A 617 100.92 1.41 30.94
N ARG A 618 100.01 1.48 31.93
CA ARG A 618 100.40 1.60 33.35
C ARG A 618 101.15 0.37 33.87
N LEU A 619 100.70 -0.85 33.54
CA LEU A 619 101.39 -2.08 33.93
C LEU A 619 102.78 -2.18 33.30
N TYR A 620 102.94 -1.71 32.06
CA TYR A 620 104.24 -1.62 31.41
C TYR A 620 105.21 -0.71 32.16
N ASP A 621 104.74 0.47 32.58
CA ASP A 621 105.52 1.40 33.41
C ASP A 621 105.92 0.75 34.75
N THR A 622 105.00 0.02 35.40
CA THR A 622 105.31 -0.75 36.62
C THR A 622 106.37 -1.83 36.38
N VAL A 623 106.27 -2.62 35.30
CA VAL A 623 107.28 -3.63 34.95
C VAL A 623 108.64 -2.98 34.70
N LYS A 624 108.67 -1.80 34.06
CA LYS A 624 109.89 -1.02 33.85
C LYS A 624 110.51 -0.59 35.18
N GLN A 625 109.71 -0.09 36.12
CA GLN A 625 110.17 0.28 37.48
C GLN A 625 110.71 -0.93 38.25
N LEU A 626 110.01 -2.06 38.26
CA LEU A 626 110.49 -3.31 38.89
C LEU A 626 111.80 -3.80 38.26
N THR A 627 111.96 -3.67 36.95
CA THR A 627 113.20 -4.01 36.26
C THR A 627 114.35 -3.10 36.69
N GLU A 628 114.08 -1.81 36.87
CA GLU A 628 115.07 -0.86 37.40
C GLU A 628 115.46 -1.18 38.85
N ILE A 629 114.48 -1.51 39.70
CA ILE A 629 114.72 -1.97 41.08
C ILE A 629 115.61 -3.22 41.07
N ASN A 630 115.35 -4.17 40.18
CA ASN A 630 116.19 -5.36 40.01
C ASN A 630 117.63 -5.00 39.63
N ASN A 631 117.83 -4.13 38.65
CA ASN A 631 119.18 -3.71 38.24
C ASN A 631 119.96 -3.09 39.40
N LYS A 632 119.33 -2.21 40.20
CA LYS A 632 119.96 -1.62 41.40
C LYS A 632 120.24 -2.68 42.46
N THR A 633 119.31 -3.60 42.70
CA THR A 633 119.46 -4.70 43.67
C THR A 633 120.60 -5.65 43.26
N THR A 634 120.75 -5.97 41.98
CA THR A 634 121.86 -6.77 41.45
C THR A 634 123.21 -6.08 41.66
N ALA A 635 123.27 -4.75 41.46
CA ALA A 635 124.48 -3.99 41.73
C ALA A 635 124.88 -4.11 43.22
N LEU A 636 123.94 -3.90 44.14
CA LEU A 636 124.16 -4.03 45.59
C LEU A 636 124.58 -5.45 45.98
N GLN A 637 124.01 -6.48 45.34
CA GLN A 637 124.42 -7.87 45.55
C GLN A 637 125.90 -8.08 45.15
N LYS A 638 126.32 -7.55 44.00
CA LYS A 638 127.72 -7.64 43.55
C LYS A 638 128.66 -6.87 44.49
N GLU A 639 128.24 -5.69 44.96
CA GLU A 639 129.00 -4.89 45.93
C GLU A 639 129.19 -5.64 47.26
N GLY A 640 128.13 -6.26 47.79
CA GLY A 640 128.24 -7.10 48.99
C GLY A 640 129.19 -8.29 48.81
N ILE A 641 129.23 -8.92 47.64
CA ILE A 641 130.20 -9.99 47.32
C ILE A 641 131.64 -9.44 47.31
N ALA A 642 131.86 -8.31 46.63
CA ALA A 642 133.17 -7.66 46.55
C ALA A 642 133.69 -7.24 47.93
N VAL A 643 132.82 -6.70 48.80
CA VAL A 643 133.20 -6.35 50.17
C VAL A 643 133.63 -7.60 50.94
N ARG A 644 132.91 -8.72 50.81
CA ARG A 644 133.25 -9.98 51.48
C ARG A 644 134.65 -10.48 51.10
N GLU A 645 135.02 -10.36 49.83
CA GLU A 645 136.36 -10.70 49.33
C GLU A 645 137.40 -9.69 49.81
N GLY A 646 137.07 -8.40 49.76
CA GLY A 646 137.93 -7.30 50.21
C GLY A 646 138.31 -7.43 51.68
N VAL A 647 137.35 -7.65 52.59
CA VAL A 647 137.65 -7.77 54.03
C VAL A 647 138.47 -9.03 54.36
N ALA A 648 138.32 -10.11 53.59
CA ALA A 648 139.17 -11.30 53.73
C ALA A 648 140.62 -11.01 53.35
N ALA A 649 140.84 -10.23 52.29
CA ALA A 649 142.18 -9.75 51.93
C ALA A 649 142.78 -8.86 53.02
N GLN A 650 141.98 -7.99 53.65
CA GLN A 650 142.43 -7.13 54.75
C GLN A 650 142.84 -7.94 55.99
N LEU A 651 142.07 -8.96 56.37
CA LEU A 651 142.45 -9.83 57.48
C LEU A 651 143.76 -10.59 57.19
N LYS A 652 143.93 -11.11 55.97
CA LYS A 652 145.17 -11.77 55.54
C LYS A 652 146.38 -10.82 55.60
N ARG A 653 146.17 -9.57 55.19
CA ARG A 653 147.17 -8.50 55.27
C ARG A 653 147.57 -8.21 56.72
N ALA A 654 146.59 -8.05 57.62
CA ALA A 654 146.83 -7.86 59.05
C ALA A 654 147.52 -9.07 59.71
N SER A 655 147.13 -10.29 59.36
CA SER A 655 147.76 -11.52 59.86
C SER A 655 149.24 -11.61 59.50
N ALA A 656 149.59 -11.32 58.24
CA ALA A 656 150.97 -11.31 57.79
C ALA A 656 151.79 -10.23 58.50
N ALA A 657 151.20 -9.05 58.76
CA ALA A 657 151.83 -8.00 59.54
C ALA A 657 152.04 -8.41 61.00
N ASN A 658 151.04 -9.00 61.64
CA ASN A 658 151.18 -9.48 63.02
C ASN A 658 152.33 -10.49 63.16
N GLN A 659 152.42 -11.43 62.22
CA GLN A 659 153.48 -12.43 62.23
C GLN A 659 154.88 -11.82 62.06
N ARG A 660 155.02 -10.78 61.23
CA ARG A 660 156.28 -10.02 61.15
C ARG A 660 156.62 -9.30 62.46
N ALA A 661 155.61 -8.83 63.20
CA ALA A 661 155.81 -8.19 64.49
C ALA A 661 156.28 -9.21 65.54
N GLU A 662 155.67 -10.40 65.57
CA GLU A 662 156.09 -11.53 66.42
C GLU A 662 157.53 -11.96 66.10
N ASP A 663 157.88 -12.10 64.81
CA ASP A 663 159.25 -12.38 64.38
C ASP A 663 160.24 -11.31 64.89
N ALA A 664 159.84 -10.03 64.93
CA ALA A 664 160.70 -8.96 65.45
C ALA A 664 160.97 -9.09 66.96
N VAL A 665 160.00 -9.58 67.76
CA VAL A 665 160.19 -9.82 69.21
C VAL A 665 161.22 -10.90 69.48
N THR A 666 161.30 -11.92 68.63
CA THR A 666 162.33 -12.97 68.75
C THR A 666 163.74 -12.41 68.55
N ARG A 667 163.88 -11.34 67.75
CA ARG A 667 165.16 -10.68 67.47
C ARG A 667 165.56 -9.69 68.56
N ALA A 668 164.59 -8.98 69.16
CA ALA A 668 164.86 -8.01 70.21
C ALA A 668 163.70 -7.85 71.19
N VAL A 669 164.03 -7.78 72.49
CA VAL A 669 163.05 -7.50 73.56
C VAL A 669 162.36 -6.15 73.36
N ALA A 670 163.10 -5.14 72.87
CA ALA A 670 162.57 -3.79 72.64
C ALA A 670 161.39 -3.73 71.64
N ALA A 671 161.19 -4.76 70.82
CA ALA A 671 160.08 -4.85 69.87
C ALA A 671 158.75 -5.33 70.49
N GLU A 672 158.79 -5.91 71.69
CA GLU A 672 157.66 -6.53 72.38
C GLU A 672 156.42 -5.63 72.56
N PRO A 673 156.51 -4.37 73.03
CA PRO A 673 155.32 -3.53 73.20
C PRO A 673 154.61 -3.22 71.87
N HIS A 674 155.37 -3.10 70.77
CA HIS A 674 154.80 -2.84 69.44
C HIS A 674 154.22 -4.09 68.79
N ALA A 675 154.77 -5.27 69.08
CA ALA A 675 154.19 -6.54 68.65
C ALA A 675 152.91 -6.89 69.42
N ALA A 676 152.84 -6.57 70.72
CA ALA A 676 151.61 -6.65 71.50
C ALA A 676 150.52 -5.74 70.93
N GLU A 677 150.85 -4.50 70.53
CA GLU A 677 149.94 -3.60 69.83
C GLU A 677 149.52 -4.14 68.45
N ALA A 678 150.44 -4.72 67.67
CA ALA A 678 150.10 -5.38 66.41
C ALA A 678 149.12 -6.54 66.61
N THR A 679 149.31 -7.33 67.68
CA THR A 679 148.42 -8.43 68.05
C THR A 679 147.04 -7.92 68.45
N ALA A 680 146.98 -6.87 69.25
CA ALA A 680 145.73 -6.23 69.65
C ALA A 680 144.97 -5.67 68.43
N GLN A 681 145.64 -4.94 67.54
CA GLN A 681 145.01 -4.43 66.31
C GLN A 681 144.62 -5.55 65.34
N TYR A 682 145.37 -6.65 65.29
CA TYR A 682 145.00 -7.83 64.49
C TYR A 682 143.73 -8.50 65.01
N GLN A 683 143.60 -8.65 66.34
CA GLN A 683 142.38 -9.18 66.97
C GLN A 683 141.18 -8.27 66.66
N LEU A 684 141.33 -6.95 66.81
CA LEU A 684 140.29 -5.97 66.44
C LEU A 684 139.97 -5.99 64.93
N THR A 685 140.97 -6.23 64.07
CA THR A 685 140.75 -6.46 62.63
C THR A 685 139.93 -7.72 62.38
N GLY A 686 140.17 -8.79 63.15
CA GLY A 686 139.42 -10.05 63.09
C GLY A 686 137.96 -9.88 63.50
N GLU A 687 137.67 -9.06 64.50
CA GLU A 687 136.30 -8.71 64.90
C GLU A 687 135.59 -7.86 63.84
N ALA A 688 136.24 -6.79 63.35
CA ALA A 688 135.71 -5.95 62.28
C ALA A 688 135.44 -6.77 61.00
N PHE A 689 136.34 -7.67 60.63
CA PHE A 689 136.16 -8.61 59.53
C PHE A 689 134.93 -9.50 59.71
N ARG A 690 134.74 -10.10 60.90
CA ARG A 690 133.58 -10.98 61.16
C ARG A 690 132.28 -10.20 61.01
N SER A 691 132.21 -9.00 61.59
CA SER A 691 131.04 -8.11 61.48
C SER A 691 130.77 -7.72 60.03
N ALA A 692 131.79 -7.25 59.29
CA ALA A 692 131.65 -6.87 57.88
C ALA A 692 131.23 -8.06 57.00
N ARG A 693 131.80 -9.25 57.24
CA ARG A 693 131.49 -10.48 56.49
C ARG A 693 130.06 -10.96 56.76
N ILE A 694 129.58 -10.88 58.00
CA ILE A 694 128.21 -11.24 58.37
C ILE A 694 127.23 -10.29 57.69
N GLU A 695 127.46 -8.98 57.79
CA GLU A 695 126.55 -7.98 57.22
C GLU A 695 126.55 -8.02 55.69
N ALA A 696 127.72 -8.20 55.05
CA ALA A 696 127.82 -8.42 53.61
C ALA A 696 127.08 -9.69 53.16
N LYS A 697 127.14 -10.77 53.95
CA LYS A 697 126.37 -11.99 53.68
C LYS A 697 124.87 -11.76 53.79
N HIS A 698 124.43 -10.97 54.77
CA HIS A 698 123.01 -10.58 54.91
C HIS A 698 122.54 -9.73 53.73
N LEU A 699 123.32 -8.73 53.32
CA LEU A 699 123.05 -7.90 52.14
C LEU A 699 122.88 -8.76 50.88
N VAL A 700 123.82 -9.67 50.60
CA VAL A 700 123.76 -10.56 49.43
C VAL A 700 122.54 -11.48 49.47
N LYS A 701 122.22 -12.04 50.63
CA LYS A 701 121.07 -12.94 50.81
C LYS A 701 119.74 -12.19 50.61
N ASN A 702 119.62 -11.00 51.19
CA ASN A 702 118.42 -10.19 51.12
C ASN A 702 118.23 -9.65 49.69
N ALA A 703 119.30 -9.21 49.02
CA ALA A 703 119.24 -8.81 47.61
C ALA A 703 118.79 -9.97 46.71
N ALA A 704 119.29 -11.19 46.93
CA ALA A 704 118.85 -12.38 46.19
C ALA A 704 117.37 -12.74 46.41
N ALA A 705 116.82 -12.47 47.59
CA ALA A 705 115.41 -12.67 47.89
C ALA A 705 114.54 -11.61 47.21
N SER A 706 114.94 -10.33 47.28
CA SER A 706 114.25 -9.22 46.60
C SER A 706 114.21 -9.41 45.08
N LEU A 707 115.31 -9.83 44.44
CA LEU A 707 115.33 -10.11 43.00
C LEU A 707 114.29 -11.17 42.61
N ARG A 708 114.22 -12.28 43.36
CA ARG A 708 113.23 -13.35 43.12
C ARG A 708 111.80 -12.88 43.28
N ALA A 709 111.51 -12.13 44.35
CA ALA A 709 110.17 -11.58 44.59
C ALA A 709 109.74 -10.64 43.46
N ASN A 710 110.63 -9.77 43.00
CA ASN A 710 110.37 -8.83 41.91
C ASN A 710 110.15 -9.57 40.57
N GLU A 711 110.94 -10.61 40.26
CA GLU A 711 110.74 -11.45 39.07
C GLU A 711 109.40 -12.19 39.09
N GLU A 712 108.99 -12.70 40.25
CA GLU A 712 107.67 -13.31 40.44
C GLU A 712 106.55 -12.29 40.22
N HIS A 713 106.70 -11.06 40.72
CA HIS A 713 105.74 -9.99 40.49
C HIS A 713 105.62 -9.64 39.00
N ILE A 714 106.74 -9.49 38.28
CA ILE A 714 106.74 -9.26 36.82
C ILE A 714 106.05 -10.41 36.07
N LYS A 715 106.27 -11.68 36.45
CA LYS A 715 105.57 -12.83 35.87
C LYS A 715 104.07 -12.77 36.13
N LYS A 716 103.67 -12.42 37.36
CA LYS A 716 102.26 -12.29 37.77
C LYS A 716 101.55 -11.18 37.00
N ILE A 717 102.20 -10.03 36.80
CA ILE A 717 101.68 -8.94 35.96
C ILE A 717 101.38 -9.44 34.54
N ASN A 718 102.35 -10.12 33.91
CA ASN A 718 102.20 -10.62 32.55
C ASN A 718 101.13 -11.70 32.40
N ALA A 719 101.07 -12.65 33.33
CA ALA A 719 100.08 -13.73 33.32
C ALA A 719 98.66 -13.19 33.48
N ASN A 720 98.44 -12.31 34.46
CA ASN A 720 97.11 -11.73 34.73
C ASN A 720 96.65 -10.79 33.62
N PHE A 721 97.56 -10.00 33.03
CA PHE A 721 97.22 -9.19 31.86
C PHE A 721 96.81 -10.06 30.67
N THR A 722 97.55 -11.14 30.40
CA THR A 722 97.22 -12.10 29.34
C THR A 722 95.86 -12.74 29.58
N TYR A 723 95.57 -13.13 30.82
CA TYR A 723 94.27 -13.66 31.20
C TYR A 723 93.15 -12.65 30.96
N ALA A 724 93.29 -11.42 31.45
CA ALA A 724 92.28 -10.38 31.29
C ALA A 724 92.00 -10.08 29.80
N VAL A 725 93.03 -9.99 28.95
CA VAL A 725 92.84 -9.78 27.50
C VAL A 725 92.12 -10.97 26.85
N LYS A 726 92.42 -12.21 27.26
CA LYS A 726 91.69 -13.39 26.79
C LYS A 726 90.24 -13.39 27.28
N ALA A 727 89.98 -13.12 28.56
CA ALA A 727 88.63 -13.08 29.13
C ALA A 727 87.76 -12.00 28.46
N VAL A 728 88.28 -10.78 28.29
CA VAL A 728 87.60 -9.65 27.63
C VAL A 728 87.29 -9.93 26.14
N SER A 729 88.08 -10.78 25.51
CA SER A 729 87.89 -11.22 24.11
C SER A 729 87.21 -12.59 23.97
N SER A 730 86.54 -13.08 25.02
CA SER A 730 85.90 -14.41 25.03
C SER A 730 86.85 -15.53 24.58
N HIS A 731 88.14 -15.44 24.90
CA HIS A 731 89.22 -16.35 24.52
C HIS A 731 89.57 -16.38 23.01
N HIS A 732 89.07 -15.42 22.22
CA HIS A 732 89.32 -15.36 20.77
C HIS A 732 90.67 -14.68 20.41
N CYS A 733 91.34 -14.05 21.37
CA CYS A 733 92.64 -13.42 21.17
C CYS A 733 93.75 -14.47 21.03
N LYS A 734 94.22 -14.69 19.79
CA LYS A 734 95.25 -15.70 19.45
C LYS A 734 96.70 -15.18 19.50
N THR A 735 96.89 -13.87 19.58
CA THR A 735 98.22 -13.25 19.64
C THR A 735 98.88 -13.49 20.99
N GLU A 736 100.21 -13.59 20.99
CA GLU A 736 100.99 -13.67 22.23
C GLU A 736 100.95 -12.32 22.97
N ILE A 737 100.36 -12.31 24.16
CA ILE A 737 100.06 -11.08 24.91
C ILE A 737 101.08 -10.91 26.03
N ASN A 738 101.63 -9.71 26.15
CA ASN A 738 102.54 -9.30 27.21
C ASN A 738 102.39 -7.79 27.38
N VAL A 739 102.50 -7.26 28.59
CA VAL A 739 102.36 -5.81 28.85
C VAL A 739 103.41 -4.98 28.12
N CYS A 740 104.59 -5.57 27.84
CA CYS A 740 105.73 -4.96 27.16
C CYS A 740 105.74 -5.12 25.62
N LYS A 741 104.79 -5.87 25.04
CA LYS A 741 104.66 -5.99 23.57
C LYS A 741 103.70 -4.91 23.02
N SER A 742 103.59 -4.79 21.70
CA SER A 742 102.79 -3.76 21.00
C SER A 742 101.27 -3.78 21.35
N ALA A 743 100.49 -2.83 20.79
CA ALA A 743 99.09 -2.55 21.13
C ALA A 743 98.17 -3.78 21.28
N VAL A 744 97.14 -3.67 22.15
CA VAL A 744 96.13 -4.71 22.32
C VAL A 744 95.28 -4.81 21.04
N ALA A 745 95.65 -5.73 20.15
CA ALA A 745 94.94 -5.91 18.87
C ALA A 745 93.53 -6.52 19.04
N CYS A 746 93.24 -7.08 20.22
CA CYS A 746 92.01 -7.84 20.48
C CYS A 746 90.84 -6.93 20.86
N ASN A 747 89.66 -7.26 20.33
CA ASN A 747 88.42 -6.53 20.59
C ASN A 747 87.69 -7.08 21.82
N VAL A 748 86.85 -6.24 22.43
CA VAL A 748 85.98 -6.59 23.56
C VAL A 748 84.76 -7.32 23.05
N THR A 749 84.68 -8.63 23.22
CA THR A 749 83.58 -9.48 22.74
C THR A 749 82.83 -10.21 23.84
N SER A 750 83.37 -10.29 25.06
CA SER A 750 82.64 -10.87 26.19
C SER A 750 81.58 -9.90 26.74
N GLY A 751 80.87 -10.32 27.79
CA GLY A 751 79.86 -9.48 28.44
C GLY A 751 80.48 -8.17 28.93
N LEU A 752 79.77 -7.04 28.76
CA LEU A 752 80.30 -5.71 29.09
C LEU A 752 80.71 -5.59 30.56
N GLU A 753 79.90 -6.16 31.47
CA GLU A 753 80.14 -6.07 32.91
C GLU A 753 81.31 -6.95 33.36
N GLU A 754 81.39 -8.16 32.81
CA GLU A 754 82.53 -9.07 33.01
C GLU A 754 83.83 -8.44 32.49
N SER A 755 83.79 -7.87 31.28
CA SER A 755 84.92 -7.15 30.69
C SER A 755 85.43 -6.02 31.57
N LEU A 756 84.53 -5.19 32.11
CA LEU A 756 84.92 -4.09 33.01
C LEU A 756 85.60 -4.63 34.28
N ARG A 757 85.06 -5.70 34.88
CA ARG A 757 85.61 -6.32 36.09
C ARG A 757 87.03 -6.83 35.86
N GLU A 758 87.27 -7.53 34.75
CA GLU A 758 88.59 -8.04 34.38
C GLU A 758 89.59 -6.90 34.12
N ILE A 759 89.16 -5.80 33.50
CA ILE A 759 90.02 -4.63 33.29
C ILE A 759 90.38 -3.95 34.63
N GLN A 760 89.42 -3.86 35.56
CA GLN A 760 89.65 -3.22 36.86
C GLN A 760 90.61 -4.00 37.75
N SER A 761 90.55 -5.33 37.73
CA SER A 761 91.37 -6.22 38.57
C SER A 761 92.88 -6.03 38.35
N LEU A 762 93.28 -5.61 37.15
CA LEU A 762 94.66 -5.32 36.77
C LEU A 762 95.31 -4.20 37.60
N THR A 763 94.51 -3.28 38.14
CA THR A 763 95.02 -2.12 38.90
C THR A 763 95.79 -2.56 40.15
N ALA A 764 95.39 -3.66 40.79
CA ALA A 764 96.04 -4.16 42.01
C ALA A 764 97.50 -4.60 41.79
N LEU A 765 97.88 -4.90 40.55
CA LEU A 765 99.22 -5.37 40.19
C LEU A 765 100.22 -4.23 39.95
N MET A 766 99.78 -2.97 40.05
CA MET A 766 100.64 -1.79 39.85
C MET A 766 101.36 -1.35 41.13
N ASN A 767 100.97 -1.89 42.28
CA ASN A 767 101.50 -1.47 43.58
C ASN A 767 102.86 -2.13 43.85
N ILE A 768 103.93 -1.34 43.79
CA ILE A 768 105.32 -1.79 43.99
C ILE A 768 105.99 -1.21 45.24
N THR A 769 105.19 -0.68 46.16
CA THR A 769 105.70 -0.01 47.37
C THR A 769 106.59 -0.94 48.21
N LEU A 770 106.25 -2.23 48.29
CA LEU A 770 107.03 -3.20 49.07
C LEU A 770 108.43 -3.41 48.47
N GLU A 771 108.52 -3.41 47.14
CA GLU A 771 109.76 -3.57 46.37
C GLU A 771 110.64 -2.32 46.48
N GLU A 772 110.06 -1.13 46.46
CA GLU A 772 110.76 0.14 46.69
C GLU A 772 111.32 0.23 48.13
N GLU A 773 110.52 -0.15 49.13
CA GLU A 773 110.95 -0.23 50.53
C GLU A 773 112.06 -1.27 50.75
N ALA A 774 111.99 -2.41 50.05
CA ALA A 774 113.02 -3.44 50.10
C ALA A 774 114.36 -2.93 49.53
N LEU A 775 114.33 -2.25 48.37
CA LEU A 775 115.52 -1.63 47.79
C LEU A 775 116.14 -0.58 48.73
N THR A 776 115.30 0.25 49.36
CA THR A 776 115.74 1.28 50.31
C THR A 776 116.48 0.66 51.50
N ARG A 777 115.97 -0.45 52.05
CA ARG A 777 116.65 -1.20 53.12
C ARG A 777 117.99 -1.78 52.67
N LEU A 778 118.08 -2.31 51.44
CA LEU A 778 119.34 -2.83 50.90
C LEU A 778 120.39 -1.74 50.70
N LEU A 779 119.98 -0.55 50.25
CA LEU A 779 120.88 0.61 50.12
C LEU A 779 121.46 1.04 51.47
N LEU A 780 120.65 1.01 52.54
CA LEU A 780 121.13 1.30 53.90
C LEU A 780 122.11 0.22 54.40
N SER A 781 121.79 -1.06 54.17
CA SER A 781 122.70 -2.16 54.52
C SER A 781 124.02 -2.08 53.76
N ASP A 782 124.02 -1.71 52.48
CA ASP A 782 125.25 -1.51 51.71
C ASP A 782 126.15 -0.42 52.30
N LYS A 783 125.56 0.71 52.72
CA LYS A 783 126.30 1.77 53.41
C LYS A 783 127.00 1.25 54.66
N ASN A 784 126.27 0.50 55.50
CA ASN A 784 126.84 -0.10 56.72
C ASN A 784 127.96 -1.09 56.39
N VAL A 785 127.78 -1.92 55.36
CA VAL A 785 128.78 -2.90 54.92
C VAL A 785 130.06 -2.21 54.43
N LYS A 786 129.94 -1.08 53.71
CA LYS A 786 131.08 -0.27 53.25
C LYS A 786 131.84 0.38 54.41
N GLU A 787 131.13 0.92 55.41
CA GLU A 787 131.74 1.49 56.62
C GLU A 787 132.52 0.43 57.41
N LEU A 788 131.95 -0.77 57.57
CA LEU A 788 132.64 -1.90 58.22
C LEU A 788 133.86 -2.37 57.42
N MET A 789 133.81 -2.34 56.09
CA MET A 789 134.97 -2.63 55.24
C MET A 789 136.10 -1.61 55.44
N GLN A 790 135.76 -0.31 55.48
CA GLN A 790 136.73 0.76 55.74
C GLN A 790 137.36 0.61 57.12
N GLU A 791 136.56 0.29 58.14
CA GLU A 791 137.07 0.04 59.49
C GLU A 791 138.01 -1.17 59.52
N THR A 792 137.65 -2.28 58.85
CA THR A 792 138.53 -3.45 58.72
C THR A 792 139.85 -3.09 58.03
N SER A 793 139.81 -2.28 56.97
CA SER A 793 141.01 -1.80 56.27
C SER A 793 141.87 -0.89 57.15
N ARG A 794 141.25 0.00 57.93
CA ARG A 794 141.93 0.90 58.87
C ARG A 794 142.66 0.12 59.95
N ARG A 795 141.99 -0.88 60.55
CA ARG A 795 142.58 -1.76 61.58
C ARG A 795 143.73 -2.60 61.02
N ALA A 796 143.56 -3.17 59.82
CA ALA A 796 144.64 -3.89 59.15
C ALA A 796 145.87 -3.01 58.90
N SER A 797 145.66 -1.76 58.52
CA SER A 797 146.75 -0.78 58.32
C SER A 797 147.42 -0.38 59.64
N ALA A 798 146.67 -0.31 60.75
CA ALA A 798 147.22 -0.08 62.08
C ALA A 798 148.08 -1.26 62.57
N THR A 799 147.64 -2.51 62.29
CA THR A 799 148.47 -3.71 62.52
C THR A 799 149.77 -3.64 61.73
N GLU A 800 149.73 -3.24 60.46
CA GLU A 800 150.93 -3.03 59.63
C GLU A 800 151.88 -1.98 60.21
N ALA A 801 151.34 -0.84 60.66
CA ALA A 801 152.13 0.23 61.26
C ALA A 801 152.79 -0.23 62.58
N ALA A 802 152.06 -0.94 63.43
CA ALA A 802 152.59 -1.49 64.68
C ALA A 802 153.67 -2.55 64.41
N ALA A 803 153.46 -3.42 63.43
CA ALA A 803 154.47 -4.40 62.99
C ALA A 803 155.74 -3.73 62.45
N ALA A 804 155.59 -2.66 61.66
CA ALA A 804 156.73 -1.89 61.17
C ALA A 804 157.49 -1.20 62.33
N ALA A 805 156.78 -0.70 63.35
CA ALA A 805 157.40 -0.15 64.55
C ALA A 805 158.14 -1.22 65.36
N ALA A 806 157.59 -2.44 65.48
CA ALA A 806 158.25 -3.57 66.12
C ALA A 806 159.55 -3.96 65.38
N LEU A 807 159.51 -4.07 64.05
CA LEU A 807 160.69 -4.31 63.22
C LEU A 807 161.76 -3.23 63.42
N LYS A 808 161.37 -1.95 63.39
CA LYS A 808 162.28 -0.82 63.59
C LYS A 808 162.91 -0.81 64.99
N ALA A 809 162.12 -1.14 66.02
CA ALA A 809 162.61 -1.27 67.39
C ALA A 809 163.62 -2.43 67.53
N ALA A 810 163.41 -3.53 66.79
CA ALA A 810 164.38 -4.61 66.74
C ALA A 810 165.69 -4.22 66.02
N GLU A 811 165.60 -3.48 64.91
CA GLU A 811 166.77 -3.01 64.14
C GLU A 811 167.59 -1.95 64.90
N GLY A 812 166.94 -1.10 65.70
CA GLY A 812 167.59 -0.06 66.52
C GLY A 812 168.35 -0.60 67.74
N SER A 813 168.13 -1.86 68.14
CA SER A 813 168.70 -2.47 69.35
C SER A 813 170.11 -3.07 69.14
N LYS A 814 170.99 -2.35 68.44
CA LYS A 814 172.30 -2.87 67.94
C LYS A 814 173.34 -3.33 68.98
N CYS A 815 173.03 -3.32 70.28
CA CYS A 815 173.78 -4.05 71.31
C CYS A 815 172.79 -4.56 72.38
N THR A 816 172.14 -5.70 72.17
CA THR A 816 171.52 -6.43 73.28
C THR A 816 172.61 -7.26 73.97
N PRO A 817 172.92 -7.01 75.26
CA PRO A 817 173.92 -7.80 75.99
C PRO A 817 173.54 -9.29 75.98
N LEU A 818 174.51 -10.18 75.71
CA LEU A 818 174.34 -11.64 75.58
C LEU A 818 173.58 -12.28 76.77
N TYR A 819 173.62 -11.66 77.96
CA TYR A 819 172.92 -12.15 79.15
C TYR A 819 171.38 -12.06 79.05
N LEU A 820 170.84 -11.09 78.33
CA LEU A 820 169.38 -10.94 78.13
C LEU A 820 168.83 -11.92 77.07
N GLN A 821 169.65 -12.33 76.10
CA GLN A 821 169.30 -13.38 75.14
C GLN A 821 169.31 -14.79 75.77
N LEU A 822 170.15 -15.02 76.78
CA LEU A 822 170.18 -16.29 77.53
C LEU A 822 169.01 -16.44 78.51
N LEU A 823 168.54 -15.35 79.15
CA LEU A 823 167.39 -15.40 80.06
C LEU A 823 166.08 -15.79 79.35
N ARG A 824 165.86 -15.33 78.11
CA ARG A 824 164.69 -15.77 77.31
C ARG A 824 164.77 -17.23 76.81
N ALA A 825 165.97 -17.82 76.73
CA ALA A 825 166.12 -19.24 76.41
C ALA A 825 165.88 -20.15 77.63
N VAL A 826 165.96 -19.60 78.84
CA VAL A 826 165.73 -20.34 80.10
C VAL A 826 164.27 -20.26 80.56
N ASP A 827 163.55 -19.17 80.28
CA ASP A 827 162.10 -19.05 80.59
C ASP A 827 161.18 -19.89 79.68
N ASN A 828 161.66 -20.36 78.52
CA ASN A 828 160.91 -21.26 77.62
C ASN A 828 161.06 -22.76 77.95
N ARG A 829 161.47 -23.10 79.18
CA ARG A 829 161.21 -24.42 79.79
C ARG A 829 160.23 -24.26 80.96
N SER A 830 159.05 -23.71 80.66
CA SER A 830 157.81 -23.82 81.46
C SER A 830 156.63 -24.04 80.52
#